data_AF-A0A2H6A637-F1
#
_entry.id   AF-A0A2H6A637-F1
#
_cell.length_a   1.000
_cell.length_b   1.000
_cell.length_c   1.000
_cell.angle_alpha   90.00
_cell.angle_beta   90.00
_cell.angle_gamma   90.00
#
_symmetry.space_group_name_H-M   'P 1'
#
loop_
_entity.id
_entity.type
_entity.pdbx_description
1 polymer ?
#
loop_
_entity_poly.entity_id
_entity_poly.type
_entity_poly.pdbx_seq_one_letter_code
_entity_poly.pdbx_strand_id
1 'polypeptide(L)'
;MPKIAILLALVQSGSLDPVTDPAYGPDGRIAASIAGDIWVLSADRSRWSQLTDGPAWDRQPAWYRDGSALVFVSDRSGSPDLWVLRLEASGRPIEPPERLTTSPQWDHQPTAGPNGSIVFVRGRGPAARLWIRTADGVERRLTRERGSAEAWPAFSPQGDRVAYVSQRAGERELRIAWIGRDSSATVVGDRPIEWPAWSPDGERLSFSTNGRTPGLWVTDLRGNYVNLIAPYAAQSSWSPDGKTLVVAKLAPPPPGYNGDPDRFGGRFTGELESEGSLAWVPAPAPPESGTEIALPPRPEGTDRNLENFERFWDRIARLYYSGRNREPLERWTALKEKYLPKARAASSESELRSVFYAMLKERPHYRTPARGRAAVSSAHPVATAAGLEILEKGGNAVDAAVAVSFALGVVEPDASGIGGYGQMLIALKGAPEPVLIEFMARAPEEAGLLNAALTENGDYPDDGPVLANVPGLVAGMELAWRRYGSGKLKWEELLEPAIRAAERGFEVSDALATTIFLEQEHFRKYPASRTLFLPGDRPLAPGDTLKNPDLAATLRRIAAGGAAEFYRGETARKLVADLRGQGNAIRLEDMARYYAAVRPAVGTTYRGYRVFSSAPPASGGATLAAQLNHLEHYSVARLFTEDAGTLHAMIEAWKLVPPGRGRIADPGLWPVDLESFLSKDSAAARWGCFDPGRALSSQRAEAARDGCSEPAAESERDGSPELAGARAAGMGADEEGDCMLAAHCHQDGTTAFAVADRYGNVVSVTQTLGTWGGNFYVTPGLGFLYNDKLGSYPSQRDAFGARVPLARHGSSIAPTVVYGPGGRVWGLGAAGNAWITAAVYAMVVGIVDYRLSVQEAIELPRFLLVRSGGGGGGTRSAAGVDFIVQYEDGLAPSVVQGLRRLGHSLQPISYPGELRMGYAAAVEAGEGFAVAGADPRRSGVAGAVP
;
A
#
# COMPACT_ATOMS: atom_id res chain seq x y z
N MET A 1 27.39 32.11 -28.95
CA MET A 1 26.90 33.16 -28.03
C MET A 1 26.85 34.49 -28.77
N PRO A 2 26.07 35.51 -28.35
CA PRO A 2 25.05 35.53 -27.30
C PRO A 2 23.65 35.98 -27.79
N LYS A 3 22.59 35.61 -27.05
CA LYS A 3 21.37 36.44 -26.73
C LYS A 3 20.28 35.63 -26.00
N ILE A 4 20.65 34.97 -24.90
CA ILE A 4 19.67 34.52 -23.89
C ILE A 4 19.43 35.71 -22.97
N ALA A 5 18.40 36.53 -23.25
CA ALA A 5 18.18 37.81 -22.57
C ALA A 5 16.72 38.29 -22.49
N ILE A 6 15.74 37.52 -23.01
CA ILE A 6 14.32 37.91 -23.03
C ILE A 6 13.45 36.74 -22.52
N LEU A 7 13.67 36.34 -21.27
CA LEU A 7 12.83 35.36 -20.57
C LEU A 7 12.65 35.67 -19.07
N LEU A 8 13.18 36.79 -18.58
CA LEU A 8 13.44 37.04 -17.15
C LEU A 8 12.61 38.19 -16.55
N ALA A 9 11.60 38.69 -17.28
CA ALA A 9 10.88 39.93 -16.93
C ALA A 9 9.44 39.73 -16.39
N LEU A 10 8.92 38.51 -16.34
CA LEU A 10 7.52 38.21 -15.94
C LEU A 10 7.38 37.08 -14.91
N VAL A 11 8.48 36.59 -14.32
CA VAL A 11 8.48 35.50 -13.32
C VAL A 11 8.47 36.03 -11.87
N GLN A 12 8.13 37.32 -11.66
CA GLN A 12 8.27 38.00 -10.35
C GLN A 12 6.96 38.14 -9.54
N SER A 13 5.89 37.42 -9.88
CA SER A 13 4.69 37.35 -9.04
C SER A 13 3.96 36.02 -9.21
N GLY A 14 4.14 35.12 -8.23
CA GLY A 14 3.52 33.79 -8.19
C GLY A 14 4.28 32.72 -8.96
N SER A 15 4.59 31.62 -8.29
CA SER A 15 4.77 30.33 -8.98
C SER A 15 3.41 29.86 -9.46
N LEU A 16 3.27 29.63 -10.77
CA LEU A 16 2.12 28.87 -11.29
C LEU A 16 2.29 27.40 -10.88
N ASP A 17 1.17 26.75 -10.59
CA ASP A 17 1.11 25.32 -10.29
C ASP A 17 1.51 24.45 -11.50
N PRO A 18 1.78 23.13 -11.30
CA PRO A 18 2.29 22.26 -12.35
C PRO A 18 1.41 22.24 -13.62
N VAL A 19 2.00 22.62 -14.75
CA VAL A 19 1.34 22.63 -16.07
C VAL A 19 1.41 21.23 -16.70
N THR A 20 0.25 20.63 -16.99
CA THR A 20 0.11 19.29 -17.60
C THR A 20 -0.84 19.32 -18.80
N ASP A 21 -0.95 18.20 -19.53
CA ASP A 21 -1.74 18.02 -20.75
C ASP A 21 -1.66 19.19 -21.78
N PRO A 22 -0.45 19.59 -22.21
CA PRO A 22 -0.29 20.73 -23.12
C PRO A 22 -0.86 20.40 -24.52
N ALA A 23 -1.80 21.21 -25.00
CA ALA A 23 -2.44 21.07 -26.30
C ALA A 23 -2.29 22.34 -27.15
N TYR A 24 -1.55 22.25 -28.25
CA TYR A 24 -1.36 23.35 -29.20
C TYR A 24 -2.64 23.56 -30.03
N GLY A 25 -3.11 24.80 -30.09
CA GLY A 25 -4.24 25.24 -30.91
C GLY A 25 -3.81 25.65 -32.32
N PRO A 26 -4.72 25.60 -33.31
CA PRO A 26 -4.41 25.85 -34.72
C PRO A 26 -3.95 27.30 -35.01
N ASP A 27 -4.30 28.24 -34.14
CA ASP A 27 -3.97 29.67 -34.24
C ASP A 27 -2.71 30.09 -33.47
N GLY A 28 -2.05 29.13 -32.81
CA GLY A 28 -0.84 29.36 -32.03
C GLY A 28 -1.03 29.41 -30.51
N ARG A 29 -2.26 29.45 -29.98
CA ARG A 29 -2.54 29.34 -28.54
C ARG A 29 -2.14 27.95 -28.01
N ILE A 30 -1.93 27.82 -26.69
CA ILE A 30 -1.68 26.52 -26.04
C ILE A 30 -2.64 26.39 -24.85
N ALA A 31 -3.45 25.34 -24.83
CA ALA A 31 -4.25 24.96 -23.66
C ALA A 31 -3.45 24.00 -22.78
N ALA A 32 -3.73 23.98 -21.48
CA ALA A 32 -3.14 23.06 -20.51
C ALA A 32 -4.05 22.89 -19.29
N SER A 33 -3.83 21.82 -18.53
CA SER A 33 -4.39 21.61 -17.19
C SER A 33 -3.43 22.23 -16.16
N ILE A 34 -3.93 23.08 -15.25
CA ILE A 34 -3.16 23.71 -14.15
C ILE A 34 -4.06 23.73 -12.91
N ALA A 35 -3.59 23.16 -11.78
CA ALA A 35 -4.32 23.13 -10.49
C ALA A 35 -5.77 22.61 -10.56
N GLY A 36 -6.07 21.70 -11.50
CA GLY A 36 -7.41 21.15 -11.71
C GLY A 36 -8.32 22.00 -12.63
N ASP A 37 -7.81 23.08 -13.21
CA ASP A 37 -8.52 23.95 -14.17
C ASP A 37 -7.87 23.94 -15.56
N ILE A 38 -8.66 24.30 -16.59
CA ILE A 38 -8.17 24.56 -17.95
C ILE A 38 -7.69 26.01 -18.07
N TRP A 39 -6.45 26.17 -18.50
CA TRP A 39 -5.81 27.45 -18.78
C TRP A 39 -5.32 27.54 -20.22
N VAL A 40 -5.30 28.74 -20.80
CA VAL A 40 -4.75 29.00 -22.14
C VAL A 40 -3.66 30.07 -22.11
N LEU A 41 -2.51 29.72 -22.66
CA LEU A 41 -1.40 30.61 -22.99
C LEU A 41 -1.63 31.24 -24.37
N SER A 42 -1.43 32.55 -24.45
CA SER A 42 -1.52 33.33 -25.69
C SER A 42 -0.48 32.89 -26.74
N ALA A 43 -0.77 33.13 -28.02
CA ALA A 43 0.09 32.67 -29.13
C ALA A 43 1.49 33.32 -29.17
N ASP A 44 1.60 34.55 -28.65
CA ASP A 44 2.87 35.26 -28.42
C ASP A 44 3.60 34.79 -27.14
N ARG A 45 2.98 33.90 -26.36
CA ARG A 45 3.47 33.30 -25.10
C ARG A 45 3.67 34.31 -23.96
N SER A 46 3.03 35.49 -24.04
CA SER A 46 3.17 36.54 -23.03
C SER A 46 2.21 36.41 -21.84
N ARG A 47 1.07 35.72 -21.99
CA ARG A 47 -0.02 35.74 -21.03
C ARG A 47 -0.80 34.43 -20.93
N TRP A 48 -0.94 33.91 -19.71
CA TRP A 48 -1.94 32.91 -19.36
C TRP A 48 -3.32 33.54 -19.08
N SER A 49 -4.38 32.80 -19.38
CA SER A 49 -5.76 33.11 -19.00
C SER A 49 -6.47 31.83 -18.56
N GLN A 50 -7.07 31.84 -17.38
CA GLN A 50 -7.94 30.79 -16.87
C GLN A 50 -9.24 30.73 -17.69
N LEU A 51 -9.72 29.53 -18.03
CA LEU A 51 -10.94 29.31 -18.80
C LEU A 51 -12.05 28.60 -18.03
N THR A 52 -11.70 27.89 -16.97
CA THR A 52 -12.61 27.26 -16.01
C THR A 52 -12.23 27.70 -14.60
N ASP A 53 -13.22 27.78 -13.72
CA ASP A 53 -13.04 28.01 -12.29
C ASP A 53 -14.10 27.21 -11.50
N GLY A 54 -13.68 26.39 -10.54
CA GLY A 54 -14.62 25.62 -9.72
C GLY A 54 -14.02 24.53 -8.83
N PRO A 55 -14.89 23.74 -8.15
CA PRO A 55 -14.48 22.64 -7.28
C PRO A 55 -14.36 21.29 -8.01
N ALA A 56 -14.30 21.29 -9.35
CA ALA A 56 -14.30 20.09 -10.18
C ALA A 56 -12.98 19.99 -10.97
N TRP A 57 -12.53 18.76 -11.27
CA TRP A 57 -11.25 18.52 -11.93
C TRP A 57 -11.39 18.54 -13.45
N ASP A 58 -11.14 19.72 -14.02
CA ASP A 58 -11.12 19.98 -15.45
C ASP A 58 -9.71 19.76 -16.04
N ARG A 59 -9.59 18.82 -16.99
CA ARG A 59 -8.27 18.34 -17.48
C ARG A 59 -8.31 17.75 -18.89
N GLN A 60 -7.13 17.42 -19.42
CA GLN A 60 -6.95 16.81 -20.75
C GLN A 60 -7.62 17.61 -21.90
N PRO A 61 -7.33 18.91 -22.06
CA PRO A 61 -7.89 19.72 -23.12
C PRO A 61 -7.39 19.30 -24.51
N ALA A 62 -8.26 19.35 -25.50
CA ALA A 62 -7.95 19.18 -26.92
C ALA A 62 -8.73 20.19 -27.78
N TRP A 63 -8.03 20.84 -28.72
CA TRP A 63 -8.63 21.85 -29.60
C TRP A 63 -9.44 21.24 -30.74
N TYR A 64 -10.58 21.84 -31.04
CA TYR A 64 -11.22 21.70 -32.35
C TYR A 64 -10.35 22.38 -33.43
N ARG A 65 -10.39 21.84 -34.66
CA ARG A 65 -9.46 22.22 -35.76
C ARG A 65 -9.58 23.69 -36.21
N ASP A 66 -10.67 24.35 -35.88
CA ASP A 66 -10.94 25.77 -36.15
C ASP A 66 -10.48 26.71 -35.02
N GLY A 67 -10.13 26.18 -33.84
CA GLY A 67 -9.77 26.97 -32.66
C GLY A 67 -10.96 27.61 -31.94
N SER A 68 -12.20 27.29 -32.31
CA SER A 68 -13.42 27.88 -31.73
C SER A 68 -13.86 27.21 -30.43
N ALA A 69 -13.36 26.02 -30.13
CA ALA A 69 -13.71 25.28 -28.91
C ALA A 69 -12.58 24.36 -28.42
N LEU A 70 -12.67 24.02 -27.13
CA LEU A 70 -11.92 22.95 -26.46
C LEU A 70 -12.88 21.84 -26.05
N VAL A 71 -12.53 20.59 -26.30
CA VAL A 71 -13.08 19.44 -25.57
C VAL A 71 -12.11 19.06 -24.45
N PHE A 72 -12.63 18.72 -23.27
CA PHE A 72 -11.85 18.36 -22.10
C PHE A 72 -12.63 17.35 -21.24
N VAL A 73 -12.02 16.88 -20.15
CA VAL A 73 -12.63 15.96 -19.18
C VAL A 73 -12.98 16.74 -17.92
N SER A 74 -14.18 16.53 -17.35
CA SER A 74 -14.56 17.07 -16.05
C SER A 74 -15.39 16.07 -15.26
N ASP A 75 -15.19 16.05 -13.94
CA ASP A 75 -15.95 15.23 -12.99
C ASP A 75 -17.09 15.97 -12.27
N ARG A 76 -17.40 17.22 -12.67
CA ARG A 76 -18.51 18.04 -12.13
C ARG A 76 -19.89 17.38 -12.16
N SER A 77 -20.04 16.29 -12.90
CA SER A 77 -21.21 15.41 -13.00
C SER A 77 -21.27 14.30 -11.93
N GLY A 78 -20.29 14.21 -11.03
CA GLY A 78 -20.05 13.08 -10.11
C GLY A 78 -19.24 11.93 -10.74
N SER A 79 -18.81 12.10 -11.99
CA SER A 79 -18.04 11.14 -12.78
C SER A 79 -17.28 11.87 -13.89
N PRO A 80 -16.05 11.47 -14.27
CA PRO A 80 -15.39 12.02 -15.45
C PRO A 80 -16.19 11.72 -16.73
N ASP A 81 -16.73 12.79 -17.30
CA ASP A 81 -17.38 12.83 -18.61
C ASP A 81 -16.61 13.78 -19.53
N LEU A 82 -16.91 13.76 -20.82
CA LEU A 82 -16.39 14.79 -21.74
C LEU A 82 -17.26 16.04 -21.71
N TRP A 83 -16.62 17.20 -21.73
CA TRP A 83 -17.26 18.52 -21.77
C TRP A 83 -16.65 19.37 -22.89
N VAL A 84 -17.42 20.31 -23.43
CA VAL A 84 -16.96 21.28 -24.44
C VAL A 84 -17.11 22.71 -23.94
N LEU A 85 -16.11 23.55 -24.23
CA LEU A 85 -16.09 24.97 -23.94
C LEU A 85 -15.88 25.75 -25.24
N ARG A 86 -16.87 26.57 -25.63
CA ARG A 86 -16.81 27.40 -26.84
C ARG A 86 -16.18 28.75 -26.51
N LEU A 87 -15.28 29.21 -27.38
CA LEU A 87 -14.40 30.35 -27.17
C LEU A 87 -14.57 31.41 -28.26
N GLU A 88 -14.55 32.68 -27.85
CA GLU A 88 -14.37 33.80 -28.77
C GLU A 88 -12.98 33.75 -29.44
N ALA A 89 -12.83 34.48 -30.55
CA ALA A 89 -11.51 34.81 -31.11
C ALA A 89 -10.62 35.61 -30.14
N SER A 90 -11.18 36.19 -29.07
CA SER A 90 -10.45 36.81 -27.96
C SER A 90 -9.81 35.80 -27.00
N GLY A 91 -10.18 34.52 -27.10
CA GLY A 91 -9.82 33.44 -26.19
C GLY A 91 -10.72 33.30 -24.95
N ARG A 92 -11.77 34.12 -24.80
CA ARG A 92 -12.72 34.04 -23.68
C ARG A 92 -13.81 32.98 -23.90
N PRO A 93 -14.32 32.32 -22.84
CA PRO A 93 -15.56 31.57 -22.90
C PRO A 93 -16.74 32.40 -23.43
N ILE A 94 -17.51 31.82 -24.35
CA ILE A 94 -18.79 32.38 -24.83
C ILE A 94 -19.93 32.02 -23.86
N GLU A 95 -19.89 30.80 -23.32
CA GLU A 95 -20.90 30.20 -22.46
C GLU A 95 -20.23 29.20 -21.49
N PRO A 96 -20.88 28.81 -20.38
CA PRO A 96 -20.36 27.77 -19.47
C PRO A 96 -20.19 26.41 -20.20
N PRO A 97 -19.26 25.54 -19.77
CA PRO A 97 -19.04 24.27 -20.44
C PRO A 97 -20.27 23.35 -20.54
N GLU A 98 -20.45 22.73 -21.70
CA GLU A 98 -21.56 21.82 -22.04
C GLU A 98 -21.13 20.35 -21.93
N ARG A 99 -21.95 19.49 -21.30
CA ARG A 99 -21.67 18.05 -21.14
C ARG A 99 -21.93 17.30 -22.45
N LEU A 100 -20.92 16.61 -22.97
CA LEU A 100 -21.02 15.84 -24.21
C LEU A 100 -21.37 14.36 -24.00
N THR A 101 -20.88 13.73 -22.93
CA THR A 101 -21.13 12.30 -22.66
C THR A 101 -21.83 12.08 -21.32
N THR A 102 -22.51 10.94 -21.18
CA THR A 102 -23.38 10.63 -20.01
C THR A 102 -23.27 9.17 -19.58
N SER A 103 -22.09 8.56 -19.74
CA SER A 103 -21.90 7.13 -19.50
C SER A 103 -21.69 6.82 -18.01
N PRO A 104 -22.20 5.69 -17.49
CA PRO A 104 -21.85 5.22 -16.14
C PRO A 104 -20.41 4.67 -16.05
N GLN A 105 -19.64 4.70 -17.14
CA GLN A 105 -18.20 4.44 -17.18
C GLN A 105 -17.48 5.76 -17.45
N TRP A 106 -16.36 6.02 -16.75
CA TRP A 106 -15.58 7.24 -16.98
C TRP A 106 -15.18 7.36 -18.46
N ASP A 107 -15.36 8.54 -19.03
CA ASP A 107 -14.88 8.93 -20.36
C ASP A 107 -13.72 9.91 -20.20
N HIS A 108 -12.59 9.63 -20.85
CA HIS A 108 -11.38 10.45 -20.70
C HIS A 108 -10.46 10.37 -21.92
N GLN A 109 -9.40 11.20 -21.92
CA GLN A 109 -8.41 11.33 -22.99
C GLN A 109 -9.04 11.66 -24.36
N PRO A 110 -9.79 12.78 -24.48
CA PRO A 110 -10.42 13.18 -25.73
C PRO A 110 -9.40 13.71 -26.76
N THR A 111 -9.70 13.50 -28.03
CA THR A 111 -9.01 14.12 -29.16
C THR A 111 -10.03 14.48 -30.25
N ALA A 112 -10.04 15.75 -30.68
CA ALA A 112 -11.01 16.24 -31.66
C ALA A 112 -10.50 16.07 -33.09
N GLY A 113 -11.39 15.63 -33.98
CA GLY A 113 -11.16 15.47 -35.41
C GLY A 113 -11.68 16.67 -36.23
N PRO A 114 -11.31 16.75 -37.53
CA PRO A 114 -11.62 17.90 -38.38
C PRO A 114 -13.12 18.12 -38.63
N ASN A 115 -13.94 17.08 -38.47
CA ASN A 115 -15.38 17.11 -38.78
C ASN A 115 -16.24 17.21 -37.51
N GLY A 116 -15.70 17.74 -36.41
CA GLY A 116 -16.38 17.83 -35.10
C GLY A 116 -16.54 16.49 -34.36
N SER A 117 -16.05 15.38 -34.91
CA SER A 117 -16.04 14.07 -34.24
C SER A 117 -14.93 14.00 -33.18
N ILE A 118 -15.23 13.44 -32.01
CA ILE A 118 -14.27 13.24 -30.92
C ILE A 118 -13.96 11.75 -30.80
N VAL A 119 -12.68 11.40 -30.65
CA VAL A 119 -12.24 10.07 -30.23
C VAL A 119 -11.79 10.15 -28.78
N PHE A 120 -12.11 9.13 -27.98
CA PHE A 120 -11.87 9.13 -26.54
C PHE A 120 -11.74 7.69 -26.03
N VAL A 121 -11.36 7.54 -24.75
CA VAL A 121 -11.32 6.25 -24.06
C VAL A 121 -12.49 6.17 -23.09
N ARG A 122 -13.21 5.04 -23.10
CA ARG A 122 -14.28 4.72 -22.13
C ARG A 122 -13.88 3.53 -21.27
N GLY A 123 -14.06 3.66 -19.96
CA GLY A 123 -13.75 2.62 -18.97
C GLY A 123 -12.27 2.60 -18.53
N ARG A 124 -11.99 1.94 -17.40
CA ARG A 124 -10.66 1.92 -16.74
C ARG A 124 -9.92 0.58 -16.93
N GLY A 125 -8.58 0.63 -16.90
CA GLY A 125 -7.71 -0.56 -16.81
C GLY A 125 -7.94 -1.59 -17.94
N PRO A 126 -7.99 -2.91 -17.66
CA PRO A 126 -8.25 -3.95 -18.67
C PRO A 126 -9.54 -3.78 -19.48
N ALA A 127 -10.48 -2.93 -19.04
CA ALA A 127 -11.73 -2.61 -19.71
C ALA A 127 -11.71 -1.32 -20.55
N ALA A 128 -10.64 -0.50 -20.47
CA ALA A 128 -10.50 0.74 -21.23
C ALA A 128 -10.46 0.50 -22.75
N ARG A 129 -11.36 1.12 -23.52
CA ARG A 129 -11.49 0.95 -24.98
C ARG A 129 -11.64 2.27 -25.71
N LEU A 130 -11.24 2.31 -26.99
CA LEU A 130 -11.46 3.46 -27.86
C LEU A 130 -12.92 3.56 -28.32
N TRP A 131 -13.48 4.76 -28.22
CA TRP A 131 -14.79 5.13 -28.75
C TRP A 131 -14.66 6.38 -29.64
N ILE A 132 -15.60 6.53 -30.56
CA ILE A 132 -15.78 7.73 -31.38
C ILE A 132 -17.20 8.24 -31.23
N ARG A 133 -17.33 9.55 -30.97
CA ARG A 133 -18.56 10.34 -31.00
C ARG A 133 -18.54 11.18 -32.28
N THR A 134 -19.56 11.06 -33.12
CA THR A 134 -19.73 11.94 -34.30
C THR A 134 -20.37 13.27 -33.91
N ALA A 135 -20.33 14.27 -34.79
CA ALA A 135 -20.80 15.62 -34.50
C ALA A 135 -22.33 15.74 -34.26
N ASP A 136 -23.10 14.74 -34.69
CA ASP A 136 -24.51 14.53 -34.38
C ASP A 136 -24.75 13.84 -33.01
N GLY A 137 -23.67 13.54 -32.27
CA GLY A 137 -23.72 12.92 -30.95
C GLY A 137 -23.84 11.40 -30.93
N VAL A 138 -23.75 10.72 -32.08
CA VAL A 138 -23.80 9.25 -32.12
C VAL A 138 -22.46 8.66 -31.66
N GLU A 139 -22.51 7.75 -30.68
CA GLU A 139 -21.34 7.09 -30.09
C GLU A 139 -21.22 5.63 -30.50
N ARG A 140 -19.99 5.20 -30.83
CA ARG A 140 -19.69 3.79 -31.08
C ARG A 140 -18.24 3.45 -30.71
N ARG A 141 -18.00 2.20 -30.30
CA ARG A 141 -16.63 1.69 -30.14
C ARG A 141 -15.90 1.77 -31.49
N LEU A 142 -14.65 2.25 -31.46
CA LEU A 142 -13.83 2.49 -32.65
C LEU A 142 -13.15 1.21 -33.15
N THR A 143 -12.69 0.37 -32.24
CA THR A 143 -11.94 -0.87 -32.49
C THR A 143 -12.74 -2.12 -32.11
N ARG A 144 -12.31 -3.32 -32.54
CA ARG A 144 -12.89 -4.60 -32.11
C ARG A 144 -11.93 -5.54 -31.36
N GLU A 145 -10.73 -5.10 -31.04
CA GLU A 145 -9.69 -5.89 -30.37
C GLU A 145 -10.19 -6.49 -29.03
N ARG A 146 -9.74 -7.71 -28.72
CA ARG A 146 -10.11 -8.46 -27.50
C ARG A 146 -8.87 -8.83 -26.70
N GLY A 147 -8.92 -8.64 -25.38
CA GLY A 147 -7.82 -9.00 -24.46
C GLY A 147 -6.77 -7.91 -24.23
N SER A 148 -6.82 -6.81 -24.97
CA SER A 148 -5.96 -5.64 -24.80
C SER A 148 -6.75 -4.45 -24.22
N ALA A 149 -6.08 -3.60 -23.44
CA ALA A 149 -6.58 -2.28 -23.05
C ALA A 149 -6.10 -1.22 -24.05
N GLU A 150 -6.85 -0.13 -24.21
CA GLU A 150 -6.56 0.90 -25.23
C GLU A 150 -6.54 2.28 -24.57
N ALA A 151 -5.50 3.08 -24.85
CA ALA A 151 -5.26 4.37 -24.20
C ALA A 151 -4.63 5.42 -25.14
N TRP A 152 -4.69 6.69 -24.71
CA TRP A 152 -4.11 7.87 -25.34
C TRP A 152 -4.32 7.96 -26.86
N PRO A 153 -5.59 8.10 -27.33
CA PRO A 153 -5.86 8.34 -28.73
C PRO A 153 -5.43 9.75 -29.16
N ALA A 154 -4.88 9.86 -30.37
CA ALA A 154 -4.61 11.12 -31.05
C ALA A 154 -5.16 11.05 -32.48
N PHE A 155 -5.99 12.01 -32.88
CA PHE A 155 -6.58 12.08 -34.22
C PHE A 155 -5.55 12.54 -35.27
N SER A 156 -5.54 11.92 -36.46
CA SER A 156 -4.76 12.45 -37.58
C SER A 156 -5.30 13.81 -38.04
N PRO A 157 -4.45 14.74 -38.54
CA PRO A 157 -4.90 16.04 -39.04
C PRO A 157 -5.95 15.97 -40.16
N GLN A 158 -6.02 14.86 -40.88
CA GLN A 158 -6.97 14.63 -41.97
C GLN A 158 -8.26 13.91 -41.53
N GLY A 159 -8.38 13.50 -40.26
CA GLY A 159 -9.58 12.82 -39.74
C GLY A 159 -9.78 11.38 -40.22
N ASP A 160 -8.77 10.79 -40.87
CA ASP A 160 -8.84 9.48 -41.50
C ASP A 160 -8.28 8.34 -40.63
N ARG A 161 -7.47 8.69 -39.62
CA ARG A 161 -6.68 7.77 -38.78
C ARG A 161 -6.66 8.24 -37.33
N VAL A 162 -6.41 7.31 -36.42
CA VAL A 162 -6.15 7.55 -35.00
C VAL A 162 -4.89 6.79 -34.62
N ALA A 163 -3.93 7.48 -34.00
CA ALA A 163 -2.82 6.84 -33.30
C ALA A 163 -3.26 6.56 -31.86
N TYR A 164 -2.86 5.43 -31.29
CA TYR A 164 -3.24 5.01 -29.93
C TYR A 164 -2.22 4.03 -29.36
N VAL A 165 -2.27 3.80 -28.04
CA VAL A 165 -1.52 2.71 -27.41
C VAL A 165 -2.45 1.53 -27.13
N SER A 166 -2.08 0.33 -27.58
CA SER A 166 -2.67 -0.93 -27.12
C SER A 166 -1.76 -1.55 -26.04
N GLN A 167 -2.35 -2.05 -24.96
CA GLN A 167 -1.64 -2.72 -23.87
C GLN A 167 -2.10 -4.17 -23.74
N ARG A 168 -1.17 -5.12 -23.89
CA ARG A 168 -1.43 -6.56 -23.89
C ARG A 168 -0.40 -7.30 -23.03
N ALA A 169 -0.86 -8.07 -22.05
CA ALA A 169 -0.02 -8.84 -21.12
C ALA A 169 1.05 -8.05 -20.32
N GLY A 170 1.03 -6.72 -20.37
CA GLY A 170 2.01 -5.82 -19.75
C GLY A 170 2.84 -5.04 -20.78
N GLU A 171 2.99 -5.57 -21.99
CA GLU A 171 3.61 -4.86 -23.12
C GLU A 171 2.66 -3.77 -23.65
N ARG A 172 3.23 -2.71 -24.24
CA ARG A 172 2.51 -1.58 -24.85
C ARG A 172 3.02 -1.36 -26.27
N GLU A 173 2.11 -1.13 -27.20
CA GLU A 173 2.41 -0.83 -28.61
C GLU A 173 1.76 0.49 -29.03
N LEU A 174 2.52 1.36 -29.69
CA LEU A 174 1.97 2.45 -30.51
C LEU A 174 1.41 1.88 -31.81
N ARG A 175 0.13 2.12 -32.07
CA ARG A 175 -0.63 1.60 -33.21
C ARG A 175 -1.39 2.72 -33.92
N ILE A 176 -1.66 2.54 -35.20
CA ILE A 176 -2.59 3.38 -35.98
C ILE A 176 -3.81 2.55 -36.38
N ALA A 177 -5.01 3.05 -36.12
CA ALA A 177 -6.28 2.55 -36.63
C ALA A 177 -6.83 3.50 -37.72
N TRP A 178 -7.61 2.96 -38.67
CA TRP A 178 -8.26 3.73 -39.74
C TRP A 178 -9.74 3.95 -39.44
N ILE A 179 -10.20 5.20 -39.54
CA ILE A 179 -11.61 5.55 -39.30
C ILE A 179 -12.49 4.86 -40.36
N GLY A 180 -13.51 4.15 -39.89
CA GLY A 180 -14.46 3.42 -40.74
C GLY A 180 -13.97 2.07 -41.27
N ARG A 181 -12.76 1.60 -40.88
CA ARG A 181 -12.23 0.28 -41.21
C ARG A 181 -11.94 -0.51 -39.93
N ASP A 182 -12.17 -1.82 -39.95
CA ASP A 182 -11.82 -2.71 -38.83
C ASP A 182 -10.37 -3.22 -38.98
N SER A 183 -9.43 -2.27 -38.96
CA SER A 183 -8.01 -2.53 -39.24
C SER A 183 -7.10 -1.57 -38.46
N SER A 184 -6.03 -2.10 -37.87
CA SER A 184 -4.94 -1.31 -37.27
C SER A 184 -3.57 -1.94 -37.52
N ALA A 185 -2.52 -1.13 -37.49
CA ALA A 185 -1.13 -1.54 -37.65
C ALA A 185 -0.27 -1.06 -36.47
N THR A 186 0.73 -1.84 -36.08
CA THR A 186 1.78 -1.40 -35.13
C THR A 186 2.73 -0.44 -35.84
N VAL A 187 3.07 0.67 -35.19
CA VAL A 187 4.11 1.61 -35.66
C VAL A 187 5.38 1.38 -34.84
N VAL A 188 5.26 1.38 -33.52
CA VAL A 188 6.37 1.11 -32.59
C VAL A 188 5.85 0.18 -31.50
N GLY A 189 6.29 -1.08 -31.51
CA GLY A 189 5.95 -2.06 -30.48
C GLY A 189 7.10 -2.36 -29.52
N ASP A 190 8.22 -1.64 -29.63
CA ASP A 190 9.51 -2.12 -29.12
C ASP A 190 9.79 -1.79 -27.65
N ARG A 191 9.15 -0.74 -27.12
CA ARG A 191 9.40 -0.13 -25.80
C ARG A 191 8.07 0.29 -25.11
N PRO A 192 8.03 0.53 -23.78
CA PRO A 192 6.80 1.01 -23.13
C PRO A 192 6.48 2.45 -23.56
N ILE A 193 5.34 2.63 -24.25
CA ILE A 193 4.95 3.90 -24.89
C ILE A 193 3.72 4.52 -24.23
N GLU A 194 3.74 5.85 -24.11
CA GLU A 194 2.71 6.70 -23.52
C GLU A 194 2.56 8.01 -24.35
N TRP A 195 1.40 8.67 -24.26
CA TRP A 195 1.09 9.99 -24.86
C TRP A 195 1.59 10.24 -26.31
N PRO A 196 1.10 9.50 -27.33
CA PRO A 196 1.40 9.82 -28.72
C PRO A 196 0.66 11.09 -29.20
N ALA A 197 1.28 11.88 -30.09
CA ALA A 197 0.65 13.03 -30.75
C ALA A 197 1.13 13.20 -32.20
N TRP A 198 0.21 13.57 -33.11
CA TRP A 198 0.51 13.76 -34.54
C TRP A 198 1.15 15.11 -34.85
N SER A 199 2.08 15.12 -35.79
CA SER A 199 2.50 16.33 -36.50
C SER A 199 1.37 16.88 -37.39
N PRO A 200 1.33 18.19 -37.69
CA PRO A 200 0.26 18.79 -38.51
C PRO A 200 0.24 18.31 -39.97
N ASP A 201 1.38 17.87 -40.49
CA ASP A 201 1.51 17.21 -41.80
C ASP A 201 0.83 15.82 -41.85
N GLY A 202 0.66 15.15 -40.70
CA GLY A 202 0.08 13.82 -40.61
C GLY A 202 1.02 12.68 -41.05
N GLU A 203 2.34 12.93 -41.06
CA GLU A 203 3.41 12.00 -41.47
C GLU A 203 4.33 11.56 -40.31
N ARG A 204 4.28 12.23 -39.16
CA ARG A 204 5.08 11.92 -37.96
C ARG A 204 4.21 11.78 -36.71
N LEU A 205 4.73 11.06 -35.73
CA LEU A 205 4.18 10.91 -34.38
C LEU A 205 5.27 11.23 -33.35
N SER A 206 5.00 12.12 -32.39
CA SER A 206 5.75 12.12 -31.13
C SER A 206 5.14 11.09 -30.18
N PHE A 207 5.93 10.58 -29.24
CA PHE A 207 5.47 9.71 -28.15
C PHE A 207 6.52 9.66 -27.01
N SER A 208 6.12 9.28 -25.81
CA SER A 208 7.02 9.21 -24.64
C SER A 208 7.24 7.79 -24.11
N THR A 209 8.33 7.61 -23.37
CA THR A 209 8.73 6.34 -22.75
C THR A 209 9.21 6.53 -21.32
N ASN A 210 8.86 5.59 -20.44
CA ASN A 210 9.28 5.52 -19.03
C ASN A 210 10.07 4.23 -18.70
N GLY A 211 10.70 3.62 -19.71
CA GLY A 211 11.59 2.46 -19.55
C GLY A 211 13.04 2.84 -19.20
N ARG A 212 13.98 1.89 -19.37
CA ARG A 212 15.43 2.05 -19.13
C ARG A 212 16.06 3.21 -19.91
N THR A 213 15.51 3.54 -21.06
CA THR A 213 15.69 4.80 -21.78
C THR A 213 14.40 5.62 -21.65
N PRO A 214 14.26 6.43 -20.60
CA PRO A 214 13.16 7.38 -20.50
C PRO A 214 13.37 8.50 -21.51
N GLY A 215 12.31 8.97 -22.15
CA GLY A 215 12.45 10.00 -23.16
C GLY A 215 11.19 10.37 -23.92
N LEU A 216 11.20 11.56 -24.50
CA LEU A 216 10.30 11.99 -25.56
C LEU A 216 10.97 11.67 -26.91
N TRP A 217 10.23 11.00 -27.79
CA TRP A 217 10.69 10.54 -29.10
C TRP A 217 9.79 11.06 -30.23
N VAL A 218 10.31 11.05 -31.46
CA VAL A 218 9.55 11.29 -32.70
C VAL A 218 9.84 10.19 -33.71
N THR A 219 8.80 9.71 -34.40
CA THR A 219 8.85 8.65 -35.42
C THR A 219 8.07 8.99 -36.69
N ASP A 220 8.41 8.32 -37.79
CA ASP A 220 7.52 8.21 -38.97
C ASP A 220 6.38 7.20 -38.71
N LEU A 221 5.42 7.11 -39.65
CA LEU A 221 4.25 6.22 -39.51
C LEU A 221 4.53 4.73 -39.75
N ARG A 222 5.79 4.35 -40.00
CA ARG A 222 6.21 2.96 -40.23
C ARG A 222 7.09 2.41 -39.09
N GLY A 223 7.61 3.28 -38.22
CA GLY A 223 8.58 2.94 -37.19
C GLY A 223 10.04 2.92 -37.70
N ASN A 224 10.28 3.35 -38.95
CA ASN A 224 11.58 3.19 -39.64
C ASN A 224 12.67 4.13 -39.11
N TYR A 225 12.26 5.20 -38.42
CA TYR A 225 13.11 6.29 -37.95
C TYR A 225 12.54 6.75 -36.61
N VAL A 226 13.27 6.59 -35.50
CA VAL A 226 12.80 6.97 -34.14
C VAL A 226 13.90 7.75 -33.44
N ASN A 227 13.67 9.03 -33.14
CA ASN A 227 14.70 9.96 -32.65
C ASN A 227 14.36 10.47 -31.25
N LEU A 228 15.38 10.48 -30.37
CA LEU A 228 15.26 10.99 -29.00
C LEU A 228 15.34 12.53 -29.01
N ILE A 229 14.29 13.17 -28.48
CA ILE A 229 14.12 14.64 -28.49
C ILE A 229 14.35 15.23 -27.10
N ALA A 230 14.00 14.49 -26.04
CA ALA A 230 14.39 14.80 -24.66
C ALA A 230 14.70 13.52 -23.88
N PRO A 231 15.75 13.48 -23.03
CA PRO A 231 16.15 12.29 -22.27
C PRO A 231 15.32 12.06 -20.98
N TYR A 232 14.05 12.47 -21.00
CA TYR A 232 13.08 12.34 -19.92
C TYR A 232 11.68 12.14 -20.49
N ALA A 233 10.82 11.43 -19.76
CA ALA A 233 9.41 11.26 -20.13
C ALA A 233 8.67 12.60 -20.00
N ALA A 234 7.82 12.92 -20.98
CA ALA A 234 7.06 14.16 -21.00
C ALA A 234 5.78 14.06 -21.84
N GLN A 235 4.78 14.88 -21.53
CA GLN A 235 3.64 15.09 -22.44
C GLN A 235 4.03 16.11 -23.51
N SER A 236 3.54 15.94 -24.75
CA SER A 236 3.95 16.79 -25.88
C SER A 236 2.82 17.10 -26.86
N SER A 237 2.90 18.26 -27.49
CA SER A 237 2.00 18.66 -28.59
C SER A 237 2.74 19.50 -29.63
N TRP A 238 2.36 19.38 -30.89
CA TRP A 238 3.07 19.96 -32.03
C TRP A 238 2.63 21.38 -32.35
N SER A 239 3.57 22.28 -32.65
CA SER A 239 3.25 23.59 -33.22
C SER A 239 2.56 23.44 -34.59
N PRO A 240 1.61 24.33 -34.97
CA PRO A 240 0.90 24.24 -36.24
C PRO A 240 1.77 24.21 -37.50
N ASP A 241 3.03 24.65 -37.42
CA ASP A 241 4.00 24.61 -38.52
C ASP A 241 4.85 23.32 -38.56
N GLY A 242 4.66 22.39 -37.61
CA GLY A 242 5.34 21.09 -37.56
C GLY A 242 6.83 21.14 -37.21
N LYS A 243 7.36 22.28 -36.75
CA LYS A 243 8.79 22.48 -36.46
C LYS A 243 9.17 22.43 -34.97
N THR A 244 8.20 22.52 -34.07
CA THR A 244 8.43 22.58 -32.61
C THR A 244 7.46 21.67 -31.89
N LEU A 245 7.92 21.05 -30.81
CA LEU A 245 7.07 20.45 -29.78
C LEU A 245 7.01 21.39 -28.58
N VAL A 246 5.81 21.70 -28.09
CA VAL A 246 5.66 22.11 -26.68
C VAL A 246 5.67 20.85 -25.81
N VAL A 247 6.37 20.91 -24.69
CA VAL A 247 6.70 19.77 -23.84
C VAL A 247 6.41 20.15 -22.39
N ALA A 248 5.51 19.44 -21.72
CA ALA A 248 5.34 19.52 -20.28
C ALA A 248 6.26 18.50 -19.61
N LYS A 249 7.28 19.00 -18.91
CA LYS A 249 8.20 18.18 -18.11
C LYS A 249 7.39 17.46 -17.02
N LEU A 250 7.70 16.19 -16.77
CA LEU A 250 7.17 15.45 -15.62
C LEU A 250 8.19 15.43 -14.47
N ALA A 251 7.66 15.29 -13.25
CA ALA A 251 8.45 15.12 -12.04
C ALA A 251 9.42 13.93 -12.12
N PRO A 252 10.56 13.95 -11.39
CA PRO A 252 11.17 12.69 -10.99
C PRO A 252 10.15 11.87 -10.17
N PRO A 253 10.14 10.53 -10.27
CA PRO A 253 9.19 9.71 -9.53
C PRO A 253 9.31 9.94 -8.01
N PRO A 254 8.21 10.24 -7.28
CA PRO A 254 8.23 10.35 -5.82
C PRO A 254 8.66 9.04 -5.14
N PRO A 255 9.05 9.07 -3.84
CA PRO A 255 9.57 7.90 -3.14
C PRO A 255 8.57 6.74 -3.18
N GLY A 256 8.93 5.68 -3.88
CA GLY A 256 8.20 4.41 -3.83
C GLY A 256 8.43 3.73 -2.49
N TYR A 257 7.40 3.04 -1.98
CA TYR A 257 7.48 2.17 -0.79
C TYR A 257 8.78 1.32 -0.80
N ASN A 258 9.50 1.34 0.33
CA ASN A 258 10.85 0.76 0.50
C ASN A 258 11.96 1.37 -0.38
N GLY A 259 11.79 2.63 -0.80
CA GLY A 259 12.80 3.38 -1.54
C GLY A 259 12.98 2.92 -2.99
N ASP A 260 11.97 2.30 -3.62
CA ASP A 260 12.08 1.82 -5.00
C ASP A 260 11.48 2.81 -6.04
N PRO A 261 12.31 3.61 -6.75
CA PRO A 261 11.83 4.52 -7.80
C PRO A 261 11.43 3.79 -9.09
N ASP A 262 11.76 2.50 -9.28
CA ASP A 262 11.39 1.76 -10.49
C ASP A 262 9.88 1.41 -10.52
N ARG A 263 9.14 1.65 -9.44
CA ARG A 263 7.72 1.29 -9.27
C ARG A 263 6.72 1.98 -10.19
N PHE A 264 7.11 3.07 -10.86
CA PHE A 264 6.18 3.88 -11.66
C PHE A 264 5.74 3.19 -12.96
N GLY A 265 6.40 2.10 -13.35
CA GLY A 265 5.89 1.17 -14.37
C GLY A 265 4.73 0.26 -13.92
N GLY A 266 4.34 0.30 -12.64
CA GLY A 266 3.40 -0.63 -12.00
C GLY A 266 2.07 0.00 -11.55
N ARG A 267 1.25 0.46 -12.52
CA ARG A 267 -0.01 1.22 -12.30
C ARG A 267 0.17 2.50 -11.48
N PHE A 268 0.54 3.56 -12.18
CA PHE A 268 0.24 4.91 -11.76
C PHE A 268 -1.30 5.12 -11.71
N THR A 269 -1.86 5.45 -10.55
CA THR A 269 -3.30 5.74 -10.35
C THR A 269 -3.60 6.97 -9.49
N GLY A 270 -2.56 7.63 -8.96
CA GLY A 270 -2.66 9.02 -8.47
C GLY A 270 -2.45 10.01 -9.63
N GLU A 271 -2.08 11.24 -9.30
CA GLU A 271 -1.88 12.32 -10.29
C GLU A 271 -0.42 12.81 -10.31
N LEU A 272 0.00 13.37 -11.46
CA LEU A 272 1.40 13.72 -11.76
C LEU A 272 1.82 15.06 -11.14
N GLU A 273 1.96 15.08 -9.81
CA GLU A 273 2.40 16.28 -9.09
C GLU A 273 3.91 16.57 -9.21
N SER A 274 4.28 17.84 -9.02
CA SER A 274 5.64 18.38 -8.80
C SER A 274 6.64 18.47 -9.99
N GLU A 275 6.32 19.36 -10.95
CA GLU A 275 7.24 20.22 -11.77
C GLU A 275 6.88 20.33 -13.26
N GLY A 276 5.61 20.65 -13.56
CA GLY A 276 5.14 20.95 -14.91
C GLY A 276 5.57 22.32 -15.42
N SER A 277 6.79 22.44 -15.98
CA SER A 277 7.21 23.63 -16.73
C SER A 277 7.12 23.39 -18.24
N LEU A 278 6.50 24.29 -19.00
CA LEU A 278 6.50 24.20 -20.47
C LEU A 278 7.88 24.53 -21.07
N ALA A 279 8.41 23.60 -21.86
CA ALA A 279 9.57 23.78 -22.71
C ALA A 279 9.15 23.74 -24.19
N TRP A 280 9.95 24.36 -25.07
CA TRP A 280 9.78 24.27 -26.52
C TRP A 280 11.03 23.66 -27.14
N VAL A 281 10.88 22.50 -27.78
CA VAL A 281 11.99 21.72 -28.34
C VAL A 281 11.81 21.61 -29.86
N PRO A 282 12.85 21.84 -30.68
CA PRO A 282 12.78 21.64 -32.12
C PRO A 282 12.39 20.19 -32.45
N ALA A 283 11.42 20.01 -33.35
CA ALA A 283 11.07 18.71 -33.88
C ALA A 283 12.04 18.30 -35.01
N PRO A 284 12.40 17.00 -35.13
CA PRO A 284 13.30 16.56 -36.18
C PRO A 284 12.59 16.60 -37.54
N ALA A 285 13.32 17.02 -38.58
CA ALA A 285 12.86 16.84 -39.95
C ALA A 285 12.79 15.34 -40.29
N PRO A 286 11.86 14.89 -41.16
CA PRO A 286 11.96 13.58 -41.80
C PRO A 286 13.31 13.47 -42.55
N PRO A 287 13.98 12.30 -42.54
CA PRO A 287 15.20 12.13 -43.32
C PRO A 287 14.88 12.11 -44.83
N GLU A 288 15.54 12.97 -45.62
CA GLU A 288 15.25 13.16 -47.06
C GLU A 288 15.54 11.91 -47.91
N SER A 289 16.39 11.02 -47.41
CA SER A 289 16.54 9.65 -47.91
C SER A 289 16.04 8.69 -46.85
N GLY A 290 15.44 7.57 -47.27
CA GLY A 290 14.91 6.50 -46.39
C GLY A 290 16.01 5.72 -45.66
N THR A 291 16.82 6.43 -44.89
CA THR A 291 17.92 5.92 -44.09
C THR A 291 17.34 5.35 -42.82
N GLU A 292 17.35 4.02 -42.69
CA GLU A 292 17.26 3.38 -41.39
C GLU A 292 18.41 3.91 -40.53
N ILE A 293 18.11 4.83 -39.61
CA ILE A 293 18.93 4.91 -38.40
C ILE A 293 18.61 3.61 -37.68
N ALA A 294 19.48 2.62 -37.87
CA ALA A 294 19.41 1.35 -37.19
C ALA A 294 19.50 1.62 -35.68
N LEU A 295 18.32 1.71 -35.07
CA LEU A 295 18.16 1.59 -33.63
C LEU A 295 18.90 0.30 -33.22
N PRO A 296 19.54 0.26 -32.04
CA PRO A 296 19.87 -1.04 -31.47
C PRO A 296 18.58 -1.86 -31.50
N PRO A 297 18.56 -3.06 -32.12
CA PRO A 297 17.34 -3.83 -32.25
C PRO A 297 16.76 -4.08 -30.86
N ARG A 298 15.47 -4.45 -30.79
CA ARG A 298 14.96 -5.03 -29.54
C ARG A 298 15.97 -6.07 -29.07
N PRO A 299 16.41 -6.02 -27.80
CA PRO A 299 17.04 -7.16 -27.19
C PRO A 299 16.04 -8.32 -27.32
N GLU A 300 16.35 -9.28 -28.19
CA GLU A 300 15.53 -10.47 -28.48
C GLU A 300 16.36 -11.72 -28.18
N GLY A 301 15.69 -12.74 -27.64
CA GLY A 301 16.38 -13.88 -27.04
C GLY A 301 17.43 -13.43 -26.01
N THR A 302 18.68 -13.74 -26.31
CA THR A 302 19.88 -13.55 -25.48
C THR A 302 19.97 -12.18 -24.80
N ASP A 303 19.92 -11.10 -25.57
CA ASP A 303 20.21 -9.76 -25.03
C ASP A 303 19.08 -9.25 -24.14
N ARG A 304 17.85 -9.69 -24.40
CA ARG A 304 16.68 -9.43 -23.54
C ARG A 304 16.86 -10.02 -22.16
N ASN A 305 17.38 -11.25 -22.12
CA ASN A 305 17.60 -11.97 -20.89
C ASN A 305 18.74 -11.35 -20.08
N LEU A 306 19.79 -10.88 -20.77
CA LEU A 306 20.87 -10.11 -20.15
C LEU A 306 20.33 -8.81 -19.55
N GLU A 307 19.58 -7.99 -20.31
CA GLU A 307 18.99 -6.76 -19.76
C GLU A 307 18.07 -7.02 -18.55
N ASN A 308 17.19 -8.01 -18.65
CA ASN A 308 16.28 -8.35 -17.56
C ASN A 308 17.03 -8.88 -16.32
N PHE A 309 18.12 -9.62 -16.50
CA PHE A 309 18.98 -10.11 -15.42
C PHE A 309 19.78 -8.99 -14.76
N GLU A 310 20.36 -8.07 -15.54
CA GLU A 310 21.08 -6.89 -15.02
C GLU A 310 20.14 -6.00 -14.21
N ARG A 311 18.96 -5.61 -14.77
CA ARG A 311 17.93 -4.84 -14.06
C ARG A 311 17.48 -5.51 -12.76
N PHE A 312 17.30 -6.83 -12.78
CA PHE A 312 16.95 -7.63 -11.61
C PHE A 312 18.07 -7.56 -10.56
N TRP A 313 19.32 -7.79 -10.97
CA TRP A 313 20.47 -7.79 -10.06
C TRP A 313 20.72 -6.42 -9.42
N ASP A 314 20.67 -5.35 -10.22
CA ASP A 314 20.87 -3.96 -9.79
C ASP A 314 19.81 -3.54 -8.76
N ARG A 315 18.53 -3.88 -8.97
CA ARG A 315 17.45 -3.58 -8.02
C ARG A 315 17.68 -4.28 -6.67
N ILE A 316 18.02 -5.56 -6.68
CA ILE A 316 18.25 -6.32 -5.43
C ILE A 316 19.52 -5.83 -4.70
N ALA A 317 20.56 -5.45 -5.44
CA ALA A 317 21.73 -4.78 -4.89
C ALA A 317 21.36 -3.43 -4.23
N ARG A 318 20.56 -2.60 -4.91
CA ARG A 318 20.09 -1.29 -4.44
C ARG A 318 19.22 -1.38 -3.19
N LEU A 319 18.22 -2.28 -3.17
CA LEU A 319 17.23 -2.36 -2.09
C LEU A 319 17.78 -2.99 -0.81
N TYR A 320 18.64 -4.02 -0.91
CA TYR A 320 19.00 -4.83 0.25
C TYR A 320 20.50 -4.84 0.60
N TYR A 321 21.39 -4.49 -0.35
CA TYR A 321 22.84 -4.59 -0.16
C TYR A 321 23.61 -3.27 -0.37
N SER A 322 22.91 -2.14 -0.49
CA SER A 322 23.47 -0.80 -0.62
C SER A 322 24.01 -0.19 0.69
N GLY A 323 23.79 -0.87 1.82
CA GLY A 323 24.18 -0.41 3.16
C GLY A 323 25.70 -0.38 3.41
N ARG A 324 26.08 0.10 4.61
CA ARG A 324 27.51 0.28 4.97
C ARG A 324 28.32 -1.02 5.07
N ASN A 325 27.67 -2.17 5.24
CA ASN A 325 28.34 -3.48 5.19
C ASN A 325 28.42 -3.97 3.74
N ARG A 326 29.64 -4.19 3.24
CA ARG A 326 29.89 -4.62 1.85
C ARG A 326 29.83 -6.14 1.64
N GLU A 327 29.97 -6.94 2.68
CA GLU A 327 30.03 -8.41 2.55
C GLU A 327 28.78 -9.01 1.84
N PRO A 328 27.52 -8.58 2.12
CA PRO A 328 26.36 -9.08 1.39
C PRO A 328 26.39 -8.70 -0.10
N LEU A 329 26.88 -7.50 -0.43
CA LEU A 329 27.01 -7.03 -1.81
C LEU A 329 28.09 -7.81 -2.57
N GLU A 330 29.22 -8.10 -1.93
CA GLU A 330 30.29 -8.94 -2.49
C GLU A 330 29.79 -10.37 -2.77
N ARG A 331 29.06 -10.97 -1.83
CA ARG A 331 28.39 -12.27 -2.02
C ARG A 331 27.34 -12.23 -3.14
N TRP A 332 26.52 -11.18 -3.23
CA TRP A 332 25.54 -10.98 -4.31
C TRP A 332 26.20 -10.76 -5.68
N THR A 333 27.40 -10.17 -5.70
CA THR A 333 28.21 -9.96 -6.91
C THR A 333 28.78 -11.27 -7.43
N ALA A 334 29.33 -12.13 -6.55
CA ALA A 334 29.78 -13.48 -6.93
C ALA A 334 28.65 -14.35 -7.53
N LEU A 335 27.42 -14.19 -7.05
CA LEU A 335 26.25 -14.85 -7.66
C LEU A 335 25.94 -14.31 -9.06
N LYS A 336 26.22 -13.02 -9.36
CA LYS A 336 26.05 -12.43 -10.69
C LYS A 336 26.85 -13.21 -11.73
N GLU A 337 28.13 -13.42 -11.46
CA GLU A 337 29.06 -14.16 -12.32
C GLU A 337 28.61 -15.61 -12.54
N LYS A 338 28.11 -16.27 -11.49
CA LYS A 338 27.60 -17.65 -11.54
C LYS A 338 26.29 -17.81 -12.33
N TYR A 339 25.44 -16.79 -12.38
CA TYR A 339 24.09 -16.88 -12.95
C TYR A 339 23.90 -16.13 -14.29
N LEU A 340 24.73 -15.13 -14.60
CA LEU A 340 24.71 -14.40 -15.88
C LEU A 340 24.82 -15.32 -17.13
N PRO A 341 25.67 -16.37 -17.16
CA PRO A 341 25.72 -17.29 -18.31
C PRO A 341 24.44 -18.12 -18.47
N LYS A 342 23.74 -18.41 -17.37
CA LYS A 342 22.46 -19.15 -17.40
C LYS A 342 21.33 -18.25 -17.88
N ALA A 343 21.29 -17.00 -17.45
CA ALA A 343 20.35 -16.00 -17.96
C ALA A 343 20.53 -15.80 -19.47
N ARG A 344 21.79 -15.65 -19.92
CA ARG A 344 22.15 -15.56 -21.34
C ARG A 344 21.59 -16.73 -22.16
N ALA A 345 21.67 -17.95 -21.64
CA ALA A 345 21.26 -19.17 -22.33
C ALA A 345 19.74 -19.45 -22.32
N ALA A 346 18.95 -18.71 -21.52
CA ALA A 346 17.54 -19.04 -21.30
C ALA A 346 16.68 -18.93 -22.58
N SER A 347 16.07 -20.05 -22.98
CA SER A 347 15.23 -20.16 -24.18
C SER A 347 13.86 -19.48 -24.06
N SER A 348 13.41 -19.20 -22.83
CA SER A 348 12.07 -18.68 -22.54
C SER A 348 12.02 -17.82 -21.28
N GLU A 349 10.95 -17.02 -21.12
CA GLU A 349 10.72 -16.25 -19.88
C GLU A 349 10.56 -17.18 -18.66
N SER A 350 9.96 -18.36 -18.81
CA SER A 350 9.83 -19.33 -17.71
C SER A 350 11.18 -19.90 -17.28
N GLU A 351 12.11 -20.08 -18.21
CA GLU A 351 13.49 -20.47 -17.90
C GLU A 351 14.26 -19.32 -17.25
N LEU A 352 14.15 -18.09 -17.77
CA LEU A 352 14.76 -16.90 -17.18
C LEU A 352 14.28 -16.64 -15.74
N ARG A 353 12.97 -16.77 -15.48
CA ARG A 353 12.41 -16.72 -14.11
C ARG A 353 12.95 -17.83 -13.22
N SER A 354 13.25 -19.01 -13.78
CA SER A 354 13.85 -20.12 -13.03
C SER A 354 15.32 -19.84 -12.70
N VAL A 355 16.05 -19.12 -13.58
CA VAL A 355 17.40 -18.59 -13.29
C VAL A 355 17.34 -17.55 -12.17
N PHE A 356 16.39 -16.60 -12.20
CA PHE A 356 16.21 -15.61 -11.13
C PHE A 356 15.89 -16.31 -9.79
N TYR A 357 14.94 -17.25 -9.78
CA TYR A 357 14.57 -18.01 -8.57
C TYR A 357 15.76 -18.79 -7.99
N ALA A 358 16.53 -19.48 -8.83
CA ALA A 358 17.72 -20.21 -8.38
C ALA A 358 18.80 -19.27 -7.79
N MET A 359 18.96 -18.07 -8.34
CA MET A 359 19.83 -17.04 -7.80
C MET A 359 19.32 -16.47 -6.46
N LEU A 360 18.02 -16.23 -6.32
CA LEU A 360 17.38 -15.80 -5.07
C LEU A 360 17.45 -16.85 -3.96
N LYS A 361 17.55 -18.14 -4.30
CA LYS A 361 17.73 -19.23 -3.33
C LYS A 361 19.13 -19.29 -2.73
N GLU A 362 20.14 -18.82 -3.46
CA GLU A 362 21.54 -18.79 -3.00
C GLU A 362 21.95 -17.45 -2.36
N ARG A 363 21.05 -16.46 -2.34
CA ARG A 363 21.35 -15.10 -1.86
C ARG A 363 21.83 -15.08 -0.39
N PRO A 364 22.71 -14.13 0.01
CA PRO A 364 22.91 -13.82 1.43
C PRO A 364 21.62 -13.23 2.02
N HIS A 365 21.42 -13.35 3.33
CA HIS A 365 20.25 -12.74 3.99
C HIS A 365 20.20 -11.22 3.73
N TYR A 366 19.00 -10.71 3.48
CA TYR A 366 18.74 -9.29 3.25
C TYR A 366 18.91 -8.44 4.53
N ARG A 367 18.81 -9.05 5.72
CA ARG A 367 19.31 -8.47 6.99
C ARG A 367 20.18 -9.47 7.72
N THR A 368 21.24 -8.99 8.39
CA THR A 368 22.08 -9.83 9.24
C THR A 368 21.37 -10.14 10.57
N PRO A 369 21.20 -11.42 10.97
CA PRO A 369 20.67 -11.75 12.29
C PRO A 369 21.67 -11.42 13.39
N ALA A 370 21.17 -11.08 14.58
CA ALA A 370 21.97 -10.83 15.77
C ALA A 370 21.87 -12.01 16.75
N ARG A 371 22.97 -12.38 17.41
CA ARG A 371 23.02 -13.46 18.42
C ARG A 371 23.91 -13.05 19.60
N GLY A 372 23.49 -13.39 20.81
CA GLY A 372 24.21 -13.11 22.07
C GLY A 372 23.47 -13.72 23.26
N ARG A 373 23.69 -13.24 24.48
CA ARG A 373 22.90 -13.64 25.65
C ARG A 373 21.51 -13.01 25.73
N ALA A 374 21.26 -11.91 25.03
CA ALA A 374 19.94 -11.26 24.91
C ALA A 374 19.81 -10.61 23.53
N ALA A 375 18.59 -10.48 22.99
CA ALA A 375 18.35 -10.00 21.63
C ALA A 375 17.05 -9.19 21.48
N VAL A 376 17.04 -8.27 20.52
CA VAL A 376 15.93 -7.35 20.21
C VAL A 376 15.71 -7.33 18.70
N SER A 377 14.45 -7.47 18.29
CA SER A 377 13.98 -7.32 16.90
C SER A 377 12.92 -6.22 16.87
N SER A 378 13.16 -5.12 16.17
CA SER A 378 12.19 -4.02 16.05
C SER A 378 12.27 -3.32 14.69
N ALA A 379 11.25 -2.53 14.37
CA ALA A 379 11.09 -1.88 13.07
C ALA A 379 11.99 -0.66 12.83
N HIS A 380 12.72 -0.16 13.84
CA HIS A 380 13.62 0.99 13.68
C HIS A 380 14.93 0.88 14.50
N PRO A 381 16.10 1.32 13.99
CA PRO A 381 17.37 1.16 14.69
C PRO A 381 17.45 1.83 16.06
N VAL A 382 16.83 3.00 16.21
CA VAL A 382 16.78 3.73 17.50
C VAL A 382 16.00 2.94 18.55
N ALA A 383 14.94 2.24 18.16
CA ALA A 383 14.15 1.43 19.08
C ALA A 383 14.85 0.13 19.45
N THR A 384 15.50 -0.55 18.50
CA THR A 384 16.38 -1.70 18.80
C THR A 384 17.50 -1.30 19.76
N ALA A 385 18.14 -0.14 19.55
CA ALA A 385 19.16 0.38 20.46
C ALA A 385 18.62 0.71 21.87
N ALA A 386 17.42 1.27 21.98
CA ALA A 386 16.77 1.50 23.27
C ALA A 386 16.56 0.20 24.06
N GLY A 387 16.10 -0.87 23.40
CA GLY A 387 15.96 -2.18 24.03
C GLY A 387 17.30 -2.77 24.51
N LEU A 388 18.37 -2.63 23.71
CA LEU A 388 19.72 -3.08 24.08
C LEU A 388 20.27 -2.34 25.30
N GLU A 389 20.15 -1.01 25.35
CA GLU A 389 20.61 -0.18 26.48
C GLU A 389 20.01 -0.66 27.81
N ILE A 390 18.73 -1.06 27.82
CA ILE A 390 18.05 -1.56 29.01
C ILE A 390 18.50 -2.98 29.40
N LEU A 391 18.75 -3.86 28.42
CA LEU A 391 19.31 -5.19 28.66
C LEU A 391 20.75 -5.12 29.18
N GLU A 392 21.55 -4.15 28.72
CA GLU A 392 22.91 -3.89 29.17
C GLU A 392 22.97 -3.33 30.60
N LYS A 393 22.08 -2.39 30.94
CA LYS A 393 21.84 -1.94 32.33
C LYS A 393 21.32 -3.05 33.26
N GLY A 394 21.02 -4.24 32.72
CA GLY A 394 20.74 -5.45 33.49
C GLY A 394 19.27 -5.74 33.72
N GLY A 395 18.37 -5.03 33.01
CA GLY A 395 16.94 -5.31 32.96
C GLY A 395 16.61 -6.68 32.35
N ASN A 396 15.32 -6.98 32.27
CA ASN A 396 14.78 -8.18 31.63
C ASN A 396 14.08 -7.85 30.29
N ALA A 397 13.54 -8.86 29.62
CA ALA A 397 12.84 -8.70 28.35
C ALA A 397 11.64 -7.75 28.42
N VAL A 398 10.99 -7.60 29.60
CA VAL A 398 9.83 -6.71 29.80
C VAL A 398 10.27 -5.26 29.98
N ASP A 399 11.31 -5.00 30.79
CA ASP A 399 11.89 -3.66 30.92
C ASP A 399 12.32 -3.12 29.55
N ALA A 400 13.00 -3.97 28.77
CA ALA A 400 13.46 -3.63 27.43
C ALA A 400 12.30 -3.47 26.44
N ALA A 401 11.27 -4.32 26.50
CA ALA A 401 10.07 -4.18 25.68
C ALA A 401 9.34 -2.84 25.91
N VAL A 402 9.31 -2.34 27.15
CA VAL A 402 8.75 -1.02 27.47
C VAL A 402 9.56 0.10 26.81
N ALA A 403 10.90 0.05 26.88
CA ALA A 403 11.75 1.04 26.22
C ALA A 403 11.65 1.01 24.68
N VAL A 404 11.55 -0.19 24.07
CA VAL A 404 11.30 -0.34 22.63
C VAL A 404 9.93 0.24 22.26
N SER A 405 8.87 -0.01 23.05
CA SER A 405 7.52 0.50 22.81
C SER A 405 7.47 2.03 22.76
N PHE A 406 8.05 2.71 23.76
CA PHE A 406 8.11 4.18 23.79
C PHE A 406 9.04 4.74 22.71
N ALA A 407 10.15 4.07 22.37
CA ALA A 407 11.05 4.52 21.32
C ALA A 407 10.41 4.42 19.92
N LEU A 408 9.68 3.32 19.62
CA LEU A 408 8.88 3.19 18.38
C LEU A 408 7.82 4.29 18.29
N GLY A 409 7.19 4.64 19.41
CA GLY A 409 6.24 5.75 19.51
C GLY A 409 6.82 7.16 19.28
N VAL A 410 8.14 7.27 19.03
CA VAL A 410 8.82 8.49 18.58
C VAL A 410 9.27 8.38 17.12
N VAL A 411 9.71 7.20 16.68
CA VAL A 411 10.45 7.01 15.41
C VAL A 411 9.68 6.31 14.28
N GLU A 412 8.58 5.65 14.60
CA GLU A 412 7.47 5.35 13.66
C GLU A 412 6.18 5.99 14.24
N PRO A 413 6.13 7.33 14.37
CA PRO A 413 5.00 8.03 15.02
C PRO A 413 3.70 7.90 14.22
N ASP A 414 3.82 7.60 12.93
CA ASP A 414 2.74 7.28 12.00
C ASP A 414 2.22 5.84 12.16
N ALA A 415 3.04 4.91 12.67
CA ALA A 415 2.62 3.54 12.93
C ALA A 415 1.99 3.37 14.32
N SER A 416 2.56 4.02 15.35
CA SER A 416 2.17 3.82 16.75
C SER A 416 2.62 4.98 17.64
N GLY A 417 2.06 5.07 18.84
CA GLY A 417 2.52 6.01 19.85
C GLY A 417 1.71 5.96 21.13
N ILE A 418 1.96 6.91 22.05
CA ILE A 418 1.20 7.01 23.30
C ILE A 418 -0.29 7.34 23.10
N GLY A 419 -0.68 7.83 21.92
CA GLY A 419 -2.08 7.96 21.46
C GLY A 419 -2.71 6.66 20.92
N GLY A 420 -1.96 5.55 20.90
CA GLY A 420 -2.36 4.26 20.33
C GLY A 420 -2.68 3.16 21.35
N TYR A 421 -2.70 1.92 20.85
CA TYR A 421 -3.14 0.72 21.56
C TYR A 421 -2.39 -0.54 21.10
N GLY A 422 -2.71 -1.69 21.67
CA GLY A 422 -2.15 -2.99 21.24
C GLY A 422 -2.27 -4.11 22.27
N GLN A 423 -1.46 -5.15 22.07
CA GLN A 423 -1.32 -6.28 23.00
C GLN A 423 0.16 -6.69 23.13
N MET A 424 0.55 -7.11 24.34
CA MET A 424 1.87 -7.62 24.69
C MET A 424 1.73 -9.05 25.22
N LEU A 425 2.53 -9.98 24.70
CA LEU A 425 2.56 -11.38 25.11
C LEU A 425 3.92 -11.71 25.75
N ILE A 426 3.90 -12.10 27.03
CA ILE A 426 5.09 -12.30 27.88
C ILE A 426 5.25 -13.77 28.23
N ALA A 427 6.22 -14.44 27.62
CA ALA A 427 6.69 -15.76 28.02
C ALA A 427 7.77 -15.62 29.10
N LEU A 428 7.49 -16.05 30.33
CA LEU A 428 8.48 -16.11 31.42
C LEU A 428 9.13 -17.50 31.47
N LYS A 429 10.44 -17.59 31.74
CA LYS A 429 11.12 -18.89 31.85
C LYS A 429 10.49 -19.74 32.96
N GLY A 430 10.06 -20.95 32.61
CA GLY A 430 9.42 -21.89 33.54
C GLY A 430 7.93 -21.66 33.78
N ALA A 431 7.34 -20.58 33.26
CA ALA A 431 5.88 -20.47 33.21
C ALA A 431 5.32 -21.47 32.18
N PRO A 432 4.21 -22.17 32.47
CA PRO A 432 3.62 -23.12 31.53
C PRO A 432 2.99 -22.42 30.32
N GLU A 433 2.58 -21.16 30.45
CA GLU A 433 1.87 -20.36 29.44
C GLU A 433 2.30 -18.90 29.53
N PRO A 434 2.19 -18.12 28.44
CA PRO A 434 2.55 -16.71 28.43
C PRO A 434 1.40 -15.85 28.99
N VAL A 435 1.76 -14.73 29.62
CA VAL A 435 0.80 -13.73 30.08
C VAL A 435 0.50 -12.76 28.95
N LEU A 436 -0.78 -12.49 28.67
CA LEU A 436 -1.19 -11.43 27.75
C LEU A 436 -1.60 -10.18 28.52
N ILE A 437 -1.00 -9.04 28.17
CA ILE A 437 -1.39 -7.70 28.61
C ILE A 437 -2.11 -7.00 27.45
N GLU A 438 -3.34 -6.59 27.71
CA GLU A 438 -4.31 -6.14 26.73
C GLU A 438 -4.59 -4.64 26.95
N PHE A 439 -4.15 -3.82 26.01
CA PHE A 439 -4.18 -2.35 26.10
C PHE A 439 -4.88 -1.75 24.87
N MET A 440 -6.04 -2.31 24.51
CA MET A 440 -6.89 -1.85 23.41
C MET A 440 -7.47 -0.45 23.68
N ALA A 441 -7.61 0.38 22.65
CA ALA A 441 -8.27 1.69 22.74
C ALA A 441 -9.78 1.52 23.02
N ARG A 442 -10.34 2.44 23.80
CA ARG A 442 -11.69 2.33 24.38
C ARG A 442 -12.62 3.46 23.96
N ALA A 443 -13.83 3.15 23.53
CA ALA A 443 -14.85 4.14 23.18
C ALA A 443 -15.20 5.04 24.39
N PRO A 444 -15.24 6.38 24.22
CA PRO A 444 -15.74 7.29 25.26
C PRO A 444 -17.18 7.01 25.70
N GLU A 445 -17.55 7.43 26.91
CA GLU A 445 -18.91 7.26 27.43
C GLU A 445 -19.96 8.01 26.58
N GLU A 446 -19.62 9.17 26.02
CA GLU A 446 -20.48 9.94 25.09
C GLU A 446 -20.52 9.37 23.66
N ALA A 447 -19.68 8.40 23.33
CA ALA A 447 -19.47 7.93 21.97
C ALA A 447 -20.40 6.77 21.55
N GLY A 448 -21.62 6.68 22.07
CA GLY A 448 -22.59 5.68 21.60
C GLY A 448 -23.06 5.91 20.15
N LEU A 449 -23.67 4.90 19.52
CA LEU A 449 -24.35 4.99 18.20
C LEU A 449 -25.61 5.91 18.17
N LEU A 450 -25.80 6.73 19.20
CA LEU A 450 -26.86 7.74 19.29
C LEU A 450 -26.32 9.16 19.09
N ASN A 451 -25.00 9.36 19.19
CA ASN A 451 -24.39 10.68 19.19
C ASN A 451 -24.08 11.16 17.77
N ALA A 452 -25.09 11.72 17.10
CA ALA A 452 -24.98 12.23 15.73
C ALA A 452 -24.05 13.45 15.58
N ALA A 453 -23.59 14.07 16.68
CA ALA A 453 -22.59 15.15 16.64
C ALA A 453 -21.16 14.64 16.36
N LEU A 454 -20.96 13.33 16.26
CA LEU A 454 -19.69 12.70 15.88
C LEU A 454 -19.65 12.28 14.40
N THR A 455 -20.69 12.63 13.63
CA THR A 455 -20.89 12.22 12.23
C THR A 455 -21.37 13.38 11.38
N GLU A 456 -20.89 13.48 10.14
CA GLU A 456 -21.44 14.40 9.14
C GLU A 456 -22.26 13.60 8.11
N ASN A 457 -23.49 14.03 7.82
CA ASN A 457 -24.47 13.34 6.97
C ASN A 457 -24.86 11.89 7.38
N GLY A 458 -24.25 11.34 8.43
CA GLY A 458 -24.46 9.98 8.95
C GLY A 458 -23.17 9.17 9.06
N ASP A 459 -22.11 9.61 8.37
CA ASP A 459 -20.80 8.97 8.31
C ASP A 459 -19.77 9.69 9.20
N TYR A 460 -18.65 9.03 9.48
CA TYR A 460 -17.51 9.65 10.17
C TYR A 460 -16.63 10.41 9.16
N PRO A 461 -15.88 11.44 9.59
CA PRO A 461 -14.82 12.01 8.75
C PRO A 461 -13.77 10.94 8.41
N ASP A 462 -13.05 11.17 7.31
CA ASP A 462 -11.92 10.34 6.86
C ASP A 462 -10.77 10.38 7.88
N ASP A 463 -10.49 11.56 8.42
CA ASP A 463 -9.46 11.80 9.43
C ASP A 463 -9.97 12.59 10.66
N GLY A 464 -9.02 12.95 11.52
CA GLY A 464 -9.21 14.05 12.46
C GLY A 464 -9.55 13.67 13.90
N PRO A 465 -9.57 14.69 14.78
CA PRO A 465 -9.67 14.51 16.23
C PRO A 465 -10.94 13.77 16.67
N VAL A 466 -12.03 13.88 15.91
CA VAL A 466 -13.29 13.15 16.14
C VAL A 466 -13.04 11.64 16.29
N LEU A 467 -12.16 11.04 15.48
CA LEU A 467 -11.93 9.60 15.42
C LEU A 467 -11.23 8.98 16.65
N ALA A 468 -10.72 9.79 17.58
CA ALA A 468 -9.92 9.30 18.71
C ALA A 468 -10.75 8.57 19.78
N ASN A 469 -10.43 7.29 20.02
CA ASN A 469 -10.79 6.56 21.24
C ASN A 469 -9.72 6.79 22.34
N VAL A 470 -10.05 6.46 23.59
CA VAL A 470 -9.13 6.59 24.74
C VAL A 470 -7.89 5.70 24.53
N PRO A 471 -6.65 6.24 24.50
CA PRO A 471 -5.43 5.48 24.26
C PRO A 471 -5.07 4.50 25.37
N GLY A 472 -4.45 3.37 25.03
CA GLY A 472 -4.13 2.30 25.97
C GLY A 472 -2.64 2.10 26.30
N LEU A 473 -1.74 2.51 25.40
CA LEU A 473 -0.33 2.09 25.45
C LEU A 473 0.38 2.39 26.78
N VAL A 474 0.19 3.58 27.34
CA VAL A 474 0.90 4.00 28.57
C VAL A 474 0.51 3.13 29.77
N ALA A 475 -0.78 2.78 29.92
CA ALA A 475 -1.23 1.87 30.98
C ALA A 475 -0.77 0.42 30.73
N GLY A 476 -0.70 -0.01 29.47
CA GLY A 476 -0.17 -1.34 29.11
C GLY A 476 1.29 -1.50 29.52
N MET A 477 2.13 -0.52 29.16
CA MET A 477 3.57 -0.53 29.48
C MET A 477 3.84 -0.39 30.99
N GLU A 478 3.10 0.47 31.70
CA GLU A 478 3.28 0.59 33.15
C GLU A 478 2.84 -0.69 33.89
N LEU A 479 1.74 -1.32 33.47
CA LEU A 479 1.28 -2.60 34.03
C LEU A 479 2.29 -3.74 33.77
N ALA A 480 2.90 -3.76 32.58
CA ALA A 480 3.95 -4.71 32.22
C ALA A 480 5.18 -4.56 33.13
N TRP A 481 5.75 -3.35 33.21
CA TRP A 481 6.91 -3.05 34.06
C TRP A 481 6.63 -3.33 35.55
N ARG A 482 5.53 -2.81 36.10
CA ARG A 482 5.20 -2.96 37.54
C ARG A 482 4.99 -4.41 37.97
N ARG A 483 4.54 -5.31 37.07
CA ARG A 483 4.20 -6.70 37.41
C ARG A 483 5.24 -7.72 36.95
N TYR A 484 6.00 -7.43 35.89
CA TYR A 484 6.90 -8.38 35.23
C TYR A 484 8.27 -7.80 34.83
N GLY A 485 8.56 -6.52 35.12
CA GLY A 485 9.90 -5.94 34.98
C GLY A 485 10.91 -6.52 35.98
N SER A 486 12.20 -6.23 35.82
CA SER A 486 13.26 -6.83 36.65
C SER A 486 13.34 -6.30 38.09
N GLY A 487 12.65 -5.20 38.39
CA GLY A 487 12.74 -4.49 39.67
C GLY A 487 14.07 -3.75 39.90
N LYS A 488 14.96 -3.67 38.90
CA LYS A 488 16.28 -3.02 39.01
C LYS A 488 16.35 -1.62 38.42
N LEU A 489 15.46 -1.33 37.47
CA LEU A 489 15.42 -0.09 36.70
C LEU A 489 14.11 0.65 36.99
N LYS A 490 14.22 1.97 37.16
CA LYS A 490 13.06 2.84 37.38
C LYS A 490 12.33 3.12 36.08
N TRP A 491 11.08 3.55 36.18
CA TRP A 491 10.23 3.91 35.05
C TRP A 491 10.87 4.97 34.15
N GLU A 492 11.46 6.00 34.75
CA GLU A 492 12.15 7.09 34.08
C GLU A 492 13.31 6.60 33.20
N GLU A 493 14.04 5.57 33.64
CA GLU A 493 15.18 5.00 32.92
C GLU A 493 14.76 4.25 31.65
N LEU A 494 13.51 3.78 31.59
CA LEU A 494 12.93 3.09 30.42
C LEU A 494 12.40 4.09 29.38
N LEU A 495 11.95 5.28 29.80
CA LEU A 495 11.47 6.33 28.89
C LEU A 495 12.60 7.22 28.36
N GLU A 496 13.72 7.34 29.08
CA GLU A 496 14.86 8.19 28.70
C GLU A 496 15.37 7.97 27.25
N PRO A 497 15.49 6.74 26.70
CA PRO A 497 15.87 6.55 25.30
C PRO A 497 14.92 7.23 24.30
N ALA A 498 13.62 7.18 24.56
CA ALA A 498 12.59 7.83 23.74
C ALA A 498 12.59 9.36 23.91
N ILE A 499 12.75 9.85 25.14
CA ILE A 499 12.89 11.29 25.45
C ILE A 499 14.06 11.89 24.67
N ARG A 500 15.23 11.24 24.71
CA ARG A 500 16.43 11.69 23.98
C ARG A 500 16.24 11.66 22.47
N ALA A 501 15.54 10.64 21.93
CA ALA A 501 15.25 10.56 20.49
C ALA A 501 14.31 11.67 20.03
N ALA A 502 13.26 11.98 20.80
CA ALA A 502 12.31 13.04 20.48
C ALA A 502 12.95 14.44 20.56
N GLU A 503 13.82 14.69 21.56
CA GLU A 503 14.50 15.98 21.76
C GLU A 503 15.64 16.23 20.77
N ARG A 504 16.52 15.24 20.56
CA ARG A 504 17.70 15.38 19.70
C ARG A 504 17.36 15.20 18.22
N GLY A 505 16.29 14.47 17.95
CA GLY A 505 15.82 14.08 16.64
C GLY A 505 16.39 12.76 16.16
N PHE A 506 15.80 12.24 15.08
CA PHE A 506 16.21 11.02 14.39
C PHE A 506 16.10 11.20 12.87
N GLU A 507 16.83 10.34 12.14
CA GLU A 507 16.82 10.29 10.68
C GLU A 507 15.50 9.70 10.18
N VAL A 508 14.79 10.42 9.31
CA VAL A 508 13.50 10.01 8.74
C VAL A 508 13.72 8.82 7.80
N SER A 509 12.98 7.74 8.03
CA SER A 509 13.04 6.51 7.24
C SER A 509 12.26 6.61 5.92
N ASP A 510 12.59 5.74 4.96
CA ASP A 510 11.85 5.62 3.70
C ASP A 510 10.36 5.33 3.92
N ALA A 511 10.03 4.55 4.95
CA ALA A 511 8.65 4.23 5.31
C ALA A 511 7.89 5.47 5.80
N LEU A 512 8.43 6.18 6.80
CA LEU A 512 7.83 7.39 7.36
C LEU A 512 7.71 8.51 6.30
N ALA A 513 8.73 8.69 5.46
CA ALA A 513 8.68 9.63 4.34
C ALA A 513 7.63 9.24 3.29
N THR A 514 7.46 7.95 3.00
CA THR A 514 6.40 7.46 2.11
C THR A 514 5.02 7.80 2.69
N THR A 515 4.79 7.56 3.99
CA THR A 515 3.55 7.95 4.67
C THR A 515 3.29 9.45 4.58
N ILE A 516 4.27 10.27 4.99
CA ILE A 516 4.14 11.74 5.03
C ILE A 516 3.91 12.32 3.63
N PHE A 517 4.51 11.74 2.58
CA PHE A 517 4.30 12.16 1.20
C PHE A 517 2.92 11.75 0.66
N LEU A 518 2.49 10.50 0.85
CA LEU A 518 1.22 10.01 0.29
C LEU A 518 0.00 10.64 0.98
N GLU A 519 0.06 10.80 2.30
CA GLU A 519 -1.03 11.33 3.11
C GLU A 519 -0.86 12.85 3.39
N GLN A 520 -0.09 13.56 2.55
CA GLN A 520 0.35 14.94 2.84
C GLN A 520 -0.78 15.93 3.07
N GLU A 521 -1.92 15.80 2.38
CA GLU A 521 -3.07 16.69 2.57
C GLU A 521 -3.70 16.54 3.96
N HIS A 522 -3.80 15.31 4.46
CA HIS A 522 -4.33 15.00 5.78
C HIS A 522 -3.43 15.55 6.89
N PHE A 523 -2.10 15.49 6.72
CA PHE A 523 -1.17 16.22 7.59
C PHE A 523 -1.26 17.75 7.43
N ARG A 524 -1.57 18.27 6.23
CA ARG A 524 -1.69 19.71 5.93
C ARG A 524 -2.96 20.33 6.51
N LYS A 525 -4.07 19.58 6.63
CA LYS A 525 -5.33 20.00 7.29
C LYS A 525 -5.10 20.56 8.70
N TYR A 526 -4.16 19.97 9.46
CA TYR A 526 -4.00 20.24 10.90
C TYR A 526 -2.72 21.03 11.24
N PRO A 527 -2.81 22.25 11.84
CA PRO A 527 -1.65 23.13 12.02
C PRO A 527 -0.45 22.53 12.77
N ALA A 528 -0.68 21.74 13.83
CA ALA A 528 0.39 21.09 14.59
C ALA A 528 1.05 19.97 13.77
N SER A 529 0.25 19.15 13.08
CA SER A 529 0.71 18.07 12.20
C SER A 529 1.51 18.62 11.01
N ARG A 530 1.00 19.67 10.34
CA ARG A 530 1.68 20.45 9.31
C ARG A 530 3.02 20.99 9.80
N THR A 531 3.06 21.56 11.01
CA THR A 531 4.31 22.08 11.61
C THR A 531 5.35 20.98 11.87
N LEU A 532 4.91 19.77 12.23
CA LEU A 532 5.78 18.64 12.58
C LEU A 532 6.27 17.84 11.36
N PHE A 533 5.41 17.61 10.37
CA PHE A 533 5.66 16.71 9.24
C PHE A 533 5.86 17.42 7.89
N LEU A 534 5.39 18.67 7.75
CA LEU A 534 5.51 19.48 6.54
C LEU A 534 6.28 20.81 6.80
N PRO A 535 7.53 20.75 7.32
CA PRO A 535 8.28 21.96 7.70
C PRO A 535 8.57 22.87 6.50
N GLY A 536 7.95 24.05 6.50
CA GLY A 536 7.99 24.98 5.35
C GLY A 536 7.13 24.50 4.17
N ASP A 537 6.03 23.79 4.46
CA ASP A 537 5.07 23.18 3.54
C ASP A 537 5.60 22.06 2.63
N ARG A 538 6.89 21.71 2.77
CA ARG A 538 7.51 20.54 2.15
C ARG A 538 7.35 19.30 3.04
N PRO A 539 6.85 18.16 2.54
CA PRO A 539 6.88 16.89 3.28
C PRO A 539 8.32 16.43 3.57
N LEU A 540 8.53 15.85 4.75
CA LEU A 540 9.81 15.25 5.13
C LEU A 540 10.18 14.08 4.21
N ALA A 541 11.45 14.04 3.82
CA ALA A 541 12.04 13.08 2.90
C ALA A 541 12.99 12.10 3.64
N PRO A 542 13.35 10.95 3.03
CA PRO A 542 14.31 10.04 3.63
C PRO A 542 15.65 10.75 3.90
N GLY A 543 16.19 10.61 5.11
CA GLY A 543 17.41 11.29 5.54
C GLY A 543 17.23 12.71 6.10
N ASP A 544 16.03 13.30 6.07
CA ASP A 544 15.74 14.49 6.89
C ASP A 544 15.83 14.15 8.38
N THR A 545 15.94 15.17 9.26
CA THR A 545 15.91 14.97 10.72
C THR A 545 14.62 15.51 11.33
N LEU A 546 13.72 14.62 11.79
CA LEU A 546 12.54 15.02 12.56
C LEU A 546 12.94 15.25 14.03
N LYS A 547 12.42 16.33 14.63
CA LYS A 547 12.55 16.65 16.07
C LYS A 547 11.17 16.94 16.65
N ASN A 548 10.92 16.49 17.87
CA ASN A 548 9.61 16.59 18.51
C ASN A 548 9.76 16.96 20.00
N PRO A 549 10.04 18.25 20.30
CA PRO A 549 10.24 18.72 21.68
C PRO A 549 8.96 18.62 22.52
N ASP A 550 7.78 18.73 21.92
CA ASP A 550 6.48 18.57 22.59
C ASP A 550 6.30 17.14 23.10
N LEU A 551 6.61 16.14 22.27
CA LEU A 551 6.60 14.73 22.69
C LEU A 551 7.68 14.45 23.74
N ALA A 552 8.88 15.03 23.62
CA ALA A 552 9.90 14.92 24.65
C ALA A 552 9.43 15.49 26.01
N ALA A 553 8.74 16.64 25.99
CA ALA A 553 8.13 17.22 27.18
C ALA A 553 6.99 16.36 27.74
N THR A 554 6.17 15.74 26.88
CA THR A 554 5.10 14.81 27.29
C THR A 554 5.67 13.53 27.91
N LEU A 555 6.65 12.89 27.27
CA LEU A 555 7.32 11.70 27.82
C LEU A 555 8.03 12.00 29.15
N ARG A 556 8.56 13.21 29.35
CA ARG A 556 9.11 13.66 30.65
C ARG A 556 8.06 13.76 31.75
N ARG A 557 6.84 14.23 31.45
CA ARG A 557 5.74 14.24 32.42
C ARG A 557 5.30 12.81 32.78
N ILE A 558 5.18 11.93 31.77
CA ILE A 558 4.86 10.50 31.96
C ILE A 558 5.96 9.77 32.74
N ALA A 559 7.23 10.11 32.55
CA ALA A 559 8.33 9.58 33.36
C ALA A 559 8.20 10.02 34.83
N ALA A 560 8.00 11.31 35.09
CA ALA A 560 7.92 11.84 36.45
C ALA A 560 6.64 11.43 37.23
N GLY A 561 5.53 11.12 36.54
CA GLY A 561 4.22 10.85 37.16
C GLY A 561 3.59 9.50 36.84
N GLY A 562 4.27 8.61 36.12
CA GLY A 562 3.71 7.31 35.68
C GLY A 562 2.53 7.47 34.70
N ALA A 563 1.74 6.41 34.50
CA ALA A 563 0.53 6.53 33.68
C ALA A 563 -0.53 7.42 34.34
N ALA A 564 -0.46 7.64 35.66
CA ALA A 564 -1.34 8.59 36.35
C ALA A 564 -1.23 10.02 35.79
N GLU A 565 -0.08 10.42 35.25
CA GLU A 565 0.07 11.70 34.55
C GLU A 565 -0.70 11.72 33.21
N PHE A 566 -0.54 10.67 32.40
CA PHE A 566 -1.22 10.56 31.11
C PHE A 566 -2.76 10.51 31.25
N TYR A 567 -3.28 9.82 32.27
CA TYR A 567 -4.72 9.60 32.45
C TYR A 567 -5.41 10.57 33.42
N ARG A 568 -4.68 11.29 34.30
CA ARG A 568 -5.26 12.22 35.31
C ARG A 568 -4.43 13.50 35.54
N GLY A 569 -3.26 13.61 34.93
CA GLY A 569 -2.31 14.73 35.06
C GLY A 569 -2.56 15.88 34.10
N GLU A 570 -1.48 16.56 33.73
CA GLU A 570 -1.51 17.72 32.82
C GLU A 570 -1.74 17.29 31.38
N THR A 571 -1.12 16.19 30.94
CA THR A 571 -1.33 15.58 29.62
C THR A 571 -2.81 15.24 29.41
N ALA A 572 -3.46 14.62 30.42
CA ALA A 572 -4.89 14.34 30.39
C ALA A 572 -5.74 15.61 30.19
N ARG A 573 -5.43 16.69 30.95
CA ARG A 573 -6.15 17.96 30.86
C ARG A 573 -5.97 18.66 29.51
N LYS A 574 -4.74 18.66 28.97
CA LYS A 574 -4.45 19.23 27.64
C LYS A 574 -5.17 18.47 26.53
N LEU A 575 -5.05 17.14 26.53
CA LEU A 575 -5.69 16.23 25.57
C LEU A 575 -7.21 16.44 25.55
N VAL A 576 -7.87 16.41 26.71
CA VAL A 576 -9.34 16.52 26.77
C VAL A 576 -9.83 17.93 26.45
N ALA A 577 -9.12 18.98 26.87
CA ALA A 577 -9.53 20.36 26.56
C ALA A 577 -9.46 20.65 25.05
N ASP A 578 -8.42 20.16 24.38
CA ASP A 578 -8.22 20.36 22.94
C ASP A 578 -9.15 19.47 22.11
N LEU A 579 -9.11 18.14 22.28
CA LEU A 579 -9.92 17.21 21.47
C LEU A 579 -11.42 17.50 21.54
N ARG A 580 -11.96 17.87 22.72
CA ARG A 580 -13.37 18.28 22.84
C ARG A 580 -13.68 19.62 22.15
N GLY A 581 -12.70 20.53 22.09
CA GLY A 581 -12.79 21.76 21.30
C GLY A 581 -12.88 21.48 19.79
N GLN A 582 -12.39 20.32 19.34
CA GLN A 582 -12.47 19.83 17.97
C GLN A 582 -13.57 18.76 17.74
N GLY A 583 -14.58 18.69 18.63
CA GLY A 583 -15.75 17.81 18.45
C GLY A 583 -15.60 16.35 18.89
N ASN A 584 -14.47 15.94 19.47
CA ASN A 584 -14.30 14.58 20.00
C ASN A 584 -15.06 14.33 21.31
N ALA A 585 -15.42 13.07 21.56
CA ALA A 585 -16.24 12.64 22.69
C ALA A 585 -15.50 12.37 24.02
N ILE A 586 -14.16 12.26 24.04
CA ILE A 586 -13.40 11.88 25.25
C ILE A 586 -13.65 12.89 26.39
N ARG A 587 -13.87 12.39 27.61
CA ARG A 587 -13.89 13.16 28.87
C ARG A 587 -12.68 12.84 29.76
N LEU A 588 -12.44 13.68 30.78
CA LEU A 588 -11.48 13.36 31.84
C LEU A 588 -11.90 12.10 32.61
N GLU A 589 -13.20 11.85 32.74
CA GLU A 589 -13.76 10.65 33.34
C GLU A 589 -13.42 9.40 32.52
N ASP A 590 -13.43 9.46 31.19
CA ASP A 590 -13.05 8.33 30.33
C ASP A 590 -11.57 7.99 30.48
N MET A 591 -10.70 9.00 30.44
CA MET A 591 -9.26 8.87 30.71
C MET A 591 -9.03 8.29 32.12
N ALA A 592 -9.69 8.83 33.14
CA ALA A 592 -9.54 8.40 34.53
C ALA A 592 -10.14 7.01 34.82
N ARG A 593 -11.03 6.49 33.96
CA ARG A 593 -11.59 5.13 34.01
C ARG A 593 -10.82 4.12 33.15
N TYR A 594 -9.78 4.52 32.42
CA TYR A 594 -8.98 3.58 31.62
C TYR A 594 -8.13 2.64 32.49
N TYR A 595 -7.98 1.40 32.02
CA TYR A 595 -7.06 0.40 32.57
C TYR A 595 -6.62 -0.58 31.47
N ALA A 596 -5.36 -1.03 31.51
CA ALA A 596 -4.94 -2.20 30.76
C ALA A 596 -5.37 -3.48 31.50
N ALA A 597 -5.79 -4.50 30.76
CA ALA A 597 -6.25 -5.77 31.30
C ALA A 597 -5.14 -6.84 31.21
N VAL A 598 -5.25 -7.88 32.05
CA VAL A 598 -4.50 -9.13 31.85
C VAL A 598 -5.48 -10.20 31.41
N ARG A 599 -5.17 -10.91 30.33
CA ARG A 599 -6.03 -11.92 29.72
C ARG A 599 -5.29 -13.26 29.59
N PRO A 600 -6.00 -14.40 29.56
CA PRO A 600 -5.49 -15.61 28.93
C PRO A 600 -5.19 -15.33 27.45
N ALA A 601 -4.07 -15.84 26.94
CA ALA A 601 -3.77 -15.80 25.51
C ALA A 601 -4.61 -16.86 24.76
N VAL A 602 -4.92 -16.62 23.48
CA VAL A 602 -5.48 -17.68 22.63
C VAL A 602 -4.37 -18.67 22.31
N GLY A 603 -4.59 -19.96 22.53
CA GLY A 603 -3.57 -21.01 22.40
C GLY A 603 -4.04 -22.22 21.61
N THR A 604 -3.10 -22.87 20.92
CA THR A 604 -3.28 -24.20 20.32
C THR A 604 -1.98 -25.01 20.32
N THR A 605 -2.05 -26.30 20.00
CA THR A 605 -0.91 -27.12 19.62
C THR A 605 -0.76 -27.16 18.09
N TYR A 606 0.47 -27.22 17.59
CA TYR A 606 0.74 -27.44 16.17
C TYR A 606 1.97 -28.33 16.01
N ARG A 607 1.79 -29.54 15.47
CA ARG A 607 2.85 -30.57 15.25
C ARG A 607 3.84 -30.75 16.43
N GLY A 608 3.33 -30.76 17.66
CA GLY A 608 4.14 -30.94 18.88
C GLY A 608 4.74 -29.66 19.48
N TYR A 609 4.52 -28.50 18.86
CA TYR A 609 4.76 -27.18 19.45
C TYR A 609 3.47 -26.67 20.13
N ARG A 610 3.60 -25.69 21.02
CA ARG A 610 2.49 -24.93 21.60
C ARG A 610 2.58 -23.48 21.14
N VAL A 611 1.53 -22.97 20.51
CA VAL A 611 1.47 -21.63 19.91
C VAL A 611 0.42 -20.82 20.66
N PHE A 612 0.79 -19.62 21.09
CA PHE A 612 -0.07 -18.66 21.79
C PHE A 612 -0.05 -17.32 21.06
N SER A 613 -1.17 -16.62 21.02
CA SER A 613 -1.32 -15.36 20.28
C SER A 613 -2.36 -14.43 20.93
N SER A 614 -2.80 -13.40 20.21
CA SER A 614 -3.69 -12.35 20.72
C SER A 614 -5.04 -12.87 21.25
N ALA A 615 -5.62 -12.10 22.17
CA ALA A 615 -6.90 -12.40 22.79
C ALA A 615 -8.01 -11.42 22.37
N PRO A 616 -9.29 -11.84 22.43
CA PRO A 616 -10.44 -10.96 22.25
C PRO A 616 -10.31 -9.65 23.08
N PRO A 617 -10.62 -8.47 22.49
CA PRO A 617 -11.35 -8.27 21.24
C PRO A 617 -10.53 -8.44 19.94
N ALA A 618 -9.23 -8.74 19.99
CA ALA A 618 -8.47 -9.03 18.78
C ALA A 618 -8.80 -10.45 18.23
N SER A 619 -8.96 -10.57 16.92
CA SER A 619 -9.29 -11.85 16.25
C SER A 619 -8.07 -12.59 15.68
N GLY A 620 -6.94 -11.90 15.52
CA GLY A 620 -5.73 -12.42 14.85
C GLY A 620 -5.24 -13.76 15.43
N GLY A 621 -5.26 -13.93 16.75
CA GLY A 621 -4.84 -15.17 17.41
C GLY A 621 -5.81 -16.35 17.22
N ALA A 622 -7.11 -16.08 17.14
CA ALA A 622 -8.11 -17.10 16.81
C ALA A 622 -8.00 -17.54 15.34
N THR A 623 -7.79 -16.59 14.44
CA THR A 623 -7.50 -16.83 13.02
C THR A 623 -6.23 -17.68 12.84
N LEU A 624 -5.13 -17.32 13.50
CA LEU A 624 -3.87 -18.07 13.45
C LEU A 624 -4.05 -19.50 14.01
N ALA A 625 -4.74 -19.65 15.14
CA ALA A 625 -4.98 -20.97 15.73
C ALA A 625 -5.81 -21.86 14.79
N ALA A 626 -6.85 -21.32 14.16
CA ALA A 626 -7.65 -22.05 13.17
C ALA A 626 -6.81 -22.45 11.93
N GLN A 627 -6.03 -21.52 11.34
CA GLN A 627 -5.13 -21.81 10.22
C GLN A 627 -4.19 -23.00 10.52
N LEU A 628 -3.55 -22.99 11.69
CA LEU A 628 -2.64 -24.05 12.13
C LEU A 628 -3.38 -25.37 12.42
N ASN A 629 -4.56 -25.31 13.06
CA ASN A 629 -5.41 -26.47 13.31
C ASN A 629 -5.88 -27.14 12.01
N HIS A 630 -6.18 -26.37 10.96
CA HIS A 630 -6.51 -26.92 9.64
C HIS A 630 -5.27 -27.51 8.95
N LEU A 631 -4.14 -26.79 8.93
CA LEU A 631 -2.93 -27.20 8.22
C LEU A 631 -2.25 -28.46 8.81
N GLU A 632 -2.40 -28.75 10.11
CA GLU A 632 -1.70 -29.89 10.73
C GLU A 632 -2.15 -31.25 10.18
N HIS A 633 -3.36 -31.33 9.60
CA HIS A 633 -3.86 -32.51 8.89
C HIS A 633 -3.16 -32.76 7.55
N TYR A 634 -2.47 -31.76 6.97
CA TYR A 634 -1.62 -31.93 5.80
C TYR A 634 -0.25 -32.49 6.23
N SER A 635 0.13 -33.66 5.70
CA SER A 635 1.30 -34.42 6.17
C SER A 635 2.62 -34.15 5.40
N VAL A 636 2.57 -33.45 4.27
CA VAL A 636 3.75 -33.19 3.42
C VAL A 636 4.38 -31.85 3.80
N ALA A 637 5.39 -31.88 4.68
CA ALA A 637 6.17 -30.70 5.06
C ALA A 637 7.30 -30.42 4.05
N ARG A 638 6.98 -29.75 2.94
CA ARG A 638 7.96 -29.19 1.99
C ARG A 638 7.84 -27.67 1.98
N LEU A 639 8.96 -26.97 1.81
CA LEU A 639 8.97 -25.50 1.76
C LEU A 639 7.99 -25.00 0.69
N PHE A 640 7.00 -24.21 1.09
CA PHE A 640 5.88 -23.78 0.23
C PHE A 640 6.32 -22.96 -0.99
N THR A 641 7.52 -22.36 -0.96
CA THR A 641 8.09 -21.66 -2.13
C THR A 641 8.51 -22.61 -3.24
N GLU A 642 8.65 -23.91 -2.95
CA GLU A 642 9.12 -24.94 -3.89
C GLU A 642 8.05 -25.99 -4.22
N ASP A 643 7.07 -26.19 -3.33
CA ASP A 643 6.03 -27.22 -3.44
C ASP A 643 4.62 -26.64 -3.53
N ALA A 644 3.98 -26.85 -4.69
CA ALA A 644 2.65 -26.29 -5.00
C ALA A 644 1.53 -26.89 -4.16
N GLY A 645 1.66 -28.17 -3.75
CA GLY A 645 0.68 -28.85 -2.91
C GLY A 645 0.67 -28.28 -1.50
N THR A 646 1.85 -27.98 -0.97
CA THR A 646 2.00 -27.39 0.37
C THR A 646 1.49 -25.95 0.41
N LEU A 647 1.80 -25.11 -0.60
CA LEU A 647 1.23 -23.76 -0.63
C LEU A 647 -0.29 -23.77 -0.86
N HIS A 648 -0.82 -24.67 -1.68
CA HIS A 648 -2.28 -24.84 -1.81
C HIS A 648 -2.90 -25.26 -0.47
N ALA A 649 -2.33 -26.25 0.24
CA ALA A 649 -2.80 -26.64 1.58
C ALA A 649 -2.80 -25.46 2.57
N MET A 650 -1.76 -24.62 2.55
CA MET A 650 -1.71 -23.41 3.38
C MET A 650 -2.80 -22.38 3.03
N ILE A 651 -3.16 -22.23 1.75
CA ILE A 651 -4.22 -21.33 1.29
C ILE A 651 -5.61 -21.90 1.61
N GLU A 652 -5.86 -23.19 1.38
CA GLU A 652 -7.16 -23.82 1.72
C GLU A 652 -7.38 -23.84 3.25
N ALA A 653 -6.34 -24.06 4.05
CA ALA A 653 -6.38 -23.92 5.51
C ALA A 653 -6.84 -22.52 5.95
N TRP A 654 -6.45 -21.47 5.22
CA TRP A 654 -6.93 -20.10 5.49
C TRP A 654 -8.38 -19.91 5.04
N LYS A 655 -8.77 -20.40 3.86
CA LYS A 655 -10.18 -20.33 3.41
C LYS A 655 -11.16 -21.00 4.37
N LEU A 656 -10.72 -22.02 5.10
CA LEU A 656 -11.56 -22.78 6.03
C LEU A 656 -11.76 -22.12 7.41
N VAL A 657 -11.07 -21.01 7.70
CA VAL A 657 -11.19 -20.26 8.98
C VAL A 657 -12.64 -19.76 9.19
N PRO A 658 -13.23 -19.92 10.39
CA PRO A 658 -14.56 -19.40 10.69
C PRO A 658 -14.63 -17.85 10.64
N PRO A 659 -15.78 -17.23 10.28
CA PRO A 659 -15.97 -15.79 10.45
C PRO A 659 -16.00 -15.38 11.94
N GLY A 660 -15.19 -14.38 12.30
CA GLY A 660 -15.12 -13.76 13.63
C GLY A 660 -16.32 -12.87 13.95
N ARG A 661 -16.93 -12.25 12.93
CA ARG A 661 -18.23 -11.56 13.03
C ARG A 661 -19.29 -12.43 13.72
N GLY A 662 -19.92 -11.89 14.76
CA GLY A 662 -20.88 -12.63 15.60
C GLY A 662 -20.25 -13.57 16.64
N ARG A 663 -18.94 -13.49 16.87
CA ARG A 663 -18.19 -14.33 17.83
C ARG A 663 -17.15 -13.59 18.64
N ILE A 664 -16.39 -12.70 18.01
CA ILE A 664 -15.26 -12.00 18.65
C ILE A 664 -15.59 -10.51 18.77
N ALA A 665 -15.56 -10.01 20.00
CA ALA A 665 -15.77 -8.62 20.40
C ALA A 665 -15.15 -8.43 21.82
N ASP A 666 -15.41 -7.31 22.51
CA ASP A 666 -14.89 -7.10 23.88
C ASP A 666 -15.45 -8.19 24.85
N PRO A 667 -14.60 -9.07 25.40
CA PRO A 667 -15.04 -10.12 26.32
C PRO A 667 -15.47 -9.59 27.69
N GLY A 668 -15.39 -8.27 27.93
CA GLY A 668 -16.03 -7.60 29.06
C GLY A 668 -17.50 -7.24 28.82
N LEU A 669 -18.02 -7.38 27.60
CA LEU A 669 -19.34 -6.91 27.18
C LEU A 669 -20.15 -7.91 26.32
N TRP A 670 -19.48 -8.77 25.54
CA TRP A 670 -20.13 -9.79 24.71
C TRP A 670 -19.68 -11.22 25.07
N PRO A 671 -20.56 -12.24 24.91
CA PRO A 671 -20.17 -13.63 25.05
C PRO A 671 -19.34 -14.07 23.83
N VAL A 672 -18.05 -14.34 24.05
CA VAL A 672 -17.12 -14.67 22.95
C VAL A 672 -17.05 -16.18 22.68
N ASP A 673 -17.32 -16.59 21.44
CA ASP A 673 -17.17 -17.97 20.93
C ASP A 673 -15.81 -18.14 20.25
N LEU A 674 -14.94 -18.96 20.84
CA LEU A 674 -13.69 -19.42 20.21
C LEU A 674 -13.70 -20.92 19.88
N GLU A 675 -14.76 -21.65 20.22
CA GLU A 675 -14.78 -23.12 20.08
C GLU A 675 -14.62 -23.52 18.61
N SER A 676 -15.33 -22.82 17.71
CA SER A 676 -15.28 -23.07 16.28
C SER A 676 -13.92 -22.77 15.61
N PHE A 677 -13.00 -22.07 16.31
CA PHE A 677 -11.61 -21.83 15.88
C PHE A 677 -10.60 -22.79 16.51
N LEU A 678 -10.79 -23.09 17.80
CA LEU A 678 -9.79 -23.79 18.62
C LEU A 678 -10.03 -25.31 18.72
N SER A 679 -11.26 -25.78 18.49
CA SER A 679 -11.60 -27.20 18.53
C SER A 679 -10.91 -27.97 17.42
N LYS A 680 -10.12 -28.99 17.80
CA LYS A 680 -9.47 -29.93 16.88
C LYS A 680 -10.49 -30.74 16.07
N ASP A 681 -11.63 -31.07 16.66
CA ASP A 681 -12.71 -31.79 15.96
C ASP A 681 -13.40 -30.89 14.92
N SER A 682 -13.61 -29.60 15.24
CA SER A 682 -14.12 -28.64 14.26
C SER A 682 -13.11 -28.40 13.13
N ALA A 683 -11.81 -28.40 13.45
CA ALA A 683 -10.76 -28.28 12.45
C ALA A 683 -10.67 -29.49 11.51
N ALA A 684 -10.79 -30.71 12.05
CA ALA A 684 -10.83 -31.94 11.27
C ALA A 684 -12.08 -32.01 10.36
N ALA A 685 -13.25 -31.63 10.89
CA ALA A 685 -14.49 -31.57 10.11
C ALA A 685 -14.38 -30.60 8.92
N ARG A 686 -13.86 -29.39 9.16
CA ARG A 686 -13.58 -28.39 8.11
C ARG A 686 -12.55 -28.88 7.10
N TRP A 687 -11.49 -29.54 7.57
CA TRP A 687 -10.45 -30.09 6.71
C TRP A 687 -10.98 -31.21 5.79
N GLY A 688 -12.12 -31.84 6.11
CA GLY A 688 -12.85 -32.72 5.20
C GLY A 688 -13.25 -32.08 3.86
N CYS A 689 -13.22 -30.75 3.75
CA CYS A 689 -13.46 -30.04 2.49
C CYS A 689 -12.21 -30.01 1.57
N PHE A 690 -11.01 -30.21 2.12
CA PHE A 690 -9.75 -30.09 1.38
C PHE A 690 -9.68 -31.07 0.19
N ASP A 691 -9.41 -30.54 -1.01
CA ASP A 691 -9.24 -31.31 -2.24
C ASP A 691 -7.85 -31.03 -2.82
N PRO A 692 -6.89 -31.96 -2.73
CA PRO A 692 -5.51 -31.75 -3.20
C PRO A 692 -5.39 -31.56 -4.72
N GLY A 693 -6.48 -31.77 -5.49
CA GLY A 693 -6.56 -31.50 -6.92
C GLY A 693 -7.25 -30.19 -7.27
N ARG A 694 -7.89 -29.47 -6.34
CA ARG A 694 -8.74 -28.31 -6.66
C ARG A 694 -8.92 -27.32 -5.49
N ALA A 695 -8.74 -26.04 -5.79
CA ALA A 695 -9.01 -24.94 -4.87
C ALA A 695 -10.50 -24.81 -4.53
N LEU A 696 -10.85 -24.56 -3.26
CA LEU A 696 -12.21 -24.31 -2.80
C LEU A 696 -12.78 -22.97 -3.33
N SER A 697 -14.07 -22.99 -3.63
CA SER A 697 -14.93 -21.81 -3.80
C SER A 697 -15.37 -21.25 -2.45
N SER A 698 -15.87 -20.01 -2.46
CA SER A 698 -16.40 -19.34 -1.27
C SER A 698 -17.60 -20.09 -0.67
N GLN A 699 -18.56 -20.49 -1.51
CA GLN A 699 -19.76 -21.23 -1.11
C GLN A 699 -19.42 -22.57 -0.41
N ARG A 700 -18.47 -23.34 -0.96
CA ARG A 700 -18.07 -24.64 -0.37
C ARG A 700 -17.24 -24.47 0.90
N ALA A 701 -16.48 -23.37 1.02
CA ALA A 701 -15.79 -23.02 2.26
C ALA A 701 -16.78 -22.55 3.35
N GLU A 702 -17.82 -21.79 3.01
CA GLU A 702 -18.90 -21.41 3.94
C GLU A 702 -19.66 -22.64 4.46
N ALA A 703 -19.99 -23.58 3.56
CA ALA A 703 -20.61 -24.87 3.87
C ALA A 703 -19.70 -25.86 4.64
N ALA A 704 -18.47 -25.48 4.99
CA ALA A 704 -17.55 -26.31 5.78
C ALA A 704 -18.01 -26.54 7.24
N ARG A 705 -19.10 -25.88 7.68
CA ARG A 705 -19.78 -26.22 8.94
C ARG A 705 -20.63 -27.49 8.85
N ASP A 706 -21.17 -27.77 7.67
CA ASP A 706 -22.23 -28.76 7.46
C ASP A 706 -21.73 -30.00 6.71
N GLY A 707 -20.44 -30.31 6.84
CA GLY A 707 -19.82 -31.48 6.19
C GLY A 707 -19.53 -31.29 4.69
N CYS A 708 -19.37 -30.05 4.23
CA CYS A 708 -18.90 -29.70 2.88
C CYS A 708 -19.86 -30.08 1.73
N SER A 709 -21.13 -30.38 2.01
CA SER A 709 -22.16 -30.62 0.99
C SER A 709 -22.41 -29.37 0.16
N GLU A 710 -22.47 -29.49 -1.17
CA GLU A 710 -22.95 -28.41 -2.02
C GLU A 710 -24.42 -28.10 -1.69
N PRO A 711 -24.82 -26.82 -1.61
CA PRO A 711 -26.24 -26.46 -1.53
C PRO A 711 -26.98 -27.02 -2.75
N ALA A 712 -28.07 -27.75 -2.51
CA ALA A 712 -28.94 -28.18 -3.59
C ALA A 712 -29.48 -26.94 -4.33
N ALA A 713 -29.37 -26.95 -5.67
CA ALA A 713 -29.80 -25.81 -6.49
C ALA A 713 -31.26 -25.44 -6.16
N GLU A 714 -31.49 -24.20 -5.75
CA GLU A 714 -32.77 -23.76 -5.17
C GLU A 714 -33.91 -23.87 -6.19
N SER A 715 -34.74 -24.91 -6.04
CA SER A 715 -36.02 -25.00 -6.74
C SER A 715 -37.02 -24.05 -6.09
N GLU A 716 -37.60 -23.14 -6.87
CA GLU A 716 -38.57 -22.12 -6.42
C GLU A 716 -39.68 -22.71 -5.52
N ARG A 717 -39.69 -22.33 -4.23
CA ARG A 717 -40.81 -22.61 -3.30
C ARG A 717 -41.05 -21.47 -2.30
N ASP A 718 -41.95 -20.59 -2.72
CA ASP A 718 -43.14 -20.16 -1.96
C ASP A 718 -42.99 -19.70 -0.48
N GLY A 719 -43.02 -18.39 -0.29
CA GLY A 719 -44.12 -17.83 0.49
C GLY A 719 -44.09 -17.85 2.03
N SER A 720 -43.00 -17.42 2.69
CA SER A 720 -43.09 -16.96 4.09
C SER A 720 -42.06 -15.87 4.46
N PRO A 721 -42.47 -14.68 4.94
CA PRO A 721 -41.58 -13.52 5.11
C PRO A 721 -41.07 -13.33 6.55
N GLU A 722 -40.21 -14.21 7.06
CA GLU A 722 -39.50 -13.99 8.33
C GLU A 722 -38.12 -14.69 8.35
N LEU A 723 -37.14 -14.14 9.07
CA LEU A 723 -35.74 -14.62 9.23
C LEU A 723 -34.85 -14.76 7.96
N ALA A 724 -35.23 -14.21 6.80
CA ALA A 724 -34.38 -14.27 5.59
C ALA A 724 -33.11 -13.38 5.60
N GLY A 725 -33.07 -12.32 6.41
CA GLY A 725 -32.10 -11.21 6.26
C GLY A 725 -30.64 -11.47 6.66
N ALA A 726 -30.29 -12.65 7.19
CA ALA A 726 -29.00 -12.89 7.87
C ALA A 726 -28.03 -13.85 7.14
N ARG A 727 -28.32 -14.28 5.90
CA ARG A 727 -27.66 -15.43 5.26
C ARG A 727 -26.63 -15.14 4.16
N ALA A 728 -26.34 -13.88 3.84
CA ALA A 728 -25.60 -13.50 2.61
C ALA A 728 -24.21 -12.84 2.81
N ALA A 729 -23.56 -13.00 3.97
CA ALA A 729 -22.25 -12.40 4.26
C ALA A 729 -21.32 -13.35 5.04
N GLY A 730 -20.51 -14.14 4.32
CA GLY A 730 -19.64 -15.17 4.90
C GLY A 730 -18.14 -14.85 4.89
N MET A 731 -17.42 -15.44 5.85
CA MET A 731 -15.97 -15.65 5.95
C MET A 731 -14.99 -14.45 5.88
N GLY A 732 -14.09 -14.41 6.85
CA GLY A 732 -12.79 -13.73 6.77
C GLY A 732 -12.77 -12.21 6.90
N ALA A 733 -13.83 -11.51 6.50
CA ALA A 733 -13.95 -10.07 6.66
C ALA A 733 -14.47 -9.72 8.07
N ASP A 734 -13.54 -9.65 9.03
CA ASP A 734 -13.68 -8.72 10.15
C ASP A 734 -13.44 -7.29 9.59
N GLU A 735 -14.06 -6.25 10.18
CA GLU A 735 -14.29 -4.94 9.53
C GLU A 735 -13.07 -3.98 9.50
N GLU A 736 -11.94 -4.44 8.97
CA GLU A 736 -10.78 -3.63 8.54
C GLU A 736 -10.50 -3.85 7.03
N GLY A 737 -11.55 -4.02 6.20
CA GLY A 737 -11.44 -4.70 4.90
C GLY A 737 -12.21 -4.13 3.70
N ASP A 738 -12.14 -2.81 3.42
CA ASP A 738 -12.69 -2.23 2.16
C ASP A 738 -11.81 -1.14 1.48
N CYS A 739 -10.63 -0.83 2.02
CA CYS A 739 -9.79 0.29 1.54
C CYS A 739 -8.81 -0.05 0.39
N MET A 740 -9.34 -0.55 -0.73
CA MET A 740 -8.54 -0.84 -1.94
C MET A 740 -9.10 -0.25 -3.25
N LEU A 741 -10.29 0.39 -3.24
CA LEU A 741 -10.95 0.90 -4.47
C LEU A 741 -11.66 2.26 -4.30
N ALA A 742 -11.79 2.81 -3.10
CA ALA A 742 -12.34 4.14 -2.86
C ALA A 742 -11.26 5.24 -2.91
N ALA A 743 -11.65 6.47 -3.26
CA ALA A 743 -10.76 7.64 -3.30
C ALA A 743 -10.49 8.30 -1.93
N HIS A 744 -11.03 7.73 -0.85
CA HIS A 744 -11.00 8.27 0.52
C HIS A 744 -10.56 7.17 1.50
N CYS A 745 -9.37 6.60 1.27
CA CYS A 745 -8.91 5.39 1.97
C CYS A 745 -7.40 5.40 2.21
N HIS A 746 -7.03 5.72 3.44
CA HIS A 746 -5.66 5.70 3.97
C HIS A 746 -5.04 4.30 3.90
N GLN A 747 -3.71 4.23 3.92
CA GLN A 747 -2.99 2.96 4.05
C GLN A 747 -2.94 2.48 5.52
N ASP A 748 -2.93 1.16 5.76
CA ASP A 748 -2.97 0.61 7.12
C ASP A 748 -1.62 0.58 7.84
N GLY A 749 -1.53 1.28 8.98
CA GLY A 749 -0.33 1.47 9.78
C GLY A 749 -0.31 0.58 11.01
N THR A 750 0.87 0.09 11.40
CA THR A 750 1.10 -0.74 12.60
C THR A 750 2.60 -0.89 12.80
N THR A 751 3.06 -1.12 14.04
CA THR A 751 4.40 -1.65 14.29
C THR A 751 4.37 -2.88 15.21
N ALA A 752 5.46 -3.64 15.19
CA ALA A 752 5.67 -4.79 16.04
C ALA A 752 7.13 -4.89 16.47
N PHE A 753 7.37 -5.59 17.57
CA PHE A 753 8.72 -5.91 18.02
C PHE A 753 8.71 -7.15 18.91
N ALA A 754 9.88 -7.76 19.07
CA ALA A 754 10.08 -8.89 19.97
C ALA A 754 11.44 -8.79 20.68
N VAL A 755 11.50 -9.27 21.92
CA VAL A 755 12.66 -9.19 22.81
C VAL A 755 12.88 -10.53 23.50
N ALA A 756 14.12 -10.98 23.60
CA ALA A 756 14.55 -12.16 24.32
C ALA A 756 15.69 -11.82 25.29
N ASP A 757 15.67 -12.33 26.53
CA ASP A 757 16.70 -12.04 27.53
C ASP A 757 17.52 -13.26 27.98
N ARG A 758 18.62 -12.97 28.70
CA ARG A 758 19.53 -13.98 29.28
C ARG A 758 18.90 -14.90 30.32
N TYR A 759 17.70 -14.61 30.77
CA TYR A 759 16.94 -15.44 31.69
C TYR A 759 16.01 -16.41 30.94
N GLY A 760 15.93 -16.32 29.61
CA GLY A 760 15.03 -17.12 28.78
C GLY A 760 13.60 -16.60 28.76
N ASN A 761 13.37 -15.34 29.17
CA ASN A 761 12.08 -14.68 28.96
C ASN A 761 12.02 -14.16 27.51
N VAL A 762 10.82 -14.21 26.92
CA VAL A 762 10.53 -13.69 25.59
C VAL A 762 9.29 -12.81 25.66
N VAL A 763 9.33 -11.65 24.99
CA VAL A 763 8.19 -10.75 24.84
C VAL A 763 7.94 -10.52 23.35
N SER A 764 6.68 -10.56 22.94
CA SER A 764 6.23 -10.14 21.62
C SER A 764 5.15 -9.08 21.75
N VAL A 765 5.20 -8.02 20.92
CA VAL A 765 4.25 -6.91 20.95
C VAL A 765 3.84 -6.52 19.54
N THR A 766 2.55 -6.24 19.36
CA THR A 766 2.03 -5.48 18.22
C THR A 766 1.28 -4.28 18.79
N GLN A 767 1.65 -3.08 18.34
CA GLN A 767 1.07 -1.82 18.80
C GLN A 767 0.80 -0.92 17.59
N THR A 768 -0.26 -0.12 17.65
CA THR A 768 -0.68 0.69 16.50
C THR A 768 -1.50 1.93 16.89
N LEU A 769 -1.59 2.88 15.96
CA LEU A 769 -2.67 3.88 15.91
C LEU A 769 -3.92 3.32 15.19
N GLY A 770 -3.74 2.51 14.15
CA GLY A 770 -4.80 1.89 13.35
C GLY A 770 -4.48 1.94 11.85
N THR A 771 -4.66 3.09 11.23
CA THR A 771 -4.10 3.46 9.91
C THR A 771 -2.71 4.12 10.06
N TRP A 772 -2.00 4.32 8.94
CA TRP A 772 -0.77 5.10 8.89
C TRP A 772 -1.09 6.57 9.09
N GLY A 773 -0.42 7.21 10.05
CA GLY A 773 -0.78 8.55 10.54
C GLY A 773 -1.89 8.54 11.58
N GLY A 774 -2.57 7.40 11.80
CA GLY A 774 -3.75 7.30 12.65
C GLY A 774 -4.84 8.25 12.18
N ASN A 775 -5.27 9.16 13.04
CA ASN A 775 -6.22 10.21 12.67
C ASN A 775 -5.58 11.51 12.16
N PHE A 776 -4.28 11.51 11.85
CA PHE A 776 -3.49 12.66 11.36
C PHE A 776 -3.43 13.89 12.29
N TYR A 777 -4.05 13.83 13.47
CA TYR A 777 -4.21 14.96 14.37
C TYR A 777 -3.19 14.95 15.51
N VAL A 778 -2.50 16.07 15.72
CA VAL A 778 -1.61 16.30 16.87
C VAL A 778 -2.18 17.42 17.74
N THR A 779 -2.44 17.15 19.03
CA THR A 779 -2.80 18.22 19.98
C THR A 779 -1.59 19.16 20.19
N PRO A 780 -1.76 20.49 20.04
CA PRO A 780 -0.70 21.46 20.25
C PRO A 780 -0.05 21.35 21.63
N GLY A 781 1.29 21.31 21.71
CA GLY A 781 2.00 21.19 22.98
C GLY A 781 2.02 19.77 23.58
N LEU A 782 1.52 18.75 22.88
CA LEU A 782 1.60 17.34 23.29
C LEU A 782 2.47 16.47 22.36
N GLY A 783 2.42 16.71 21.04
CA GLY A 783 3.39 16.17 20.08
C GLY A 783 3.18 14.71 19.62
N PHE A 784 2.00 14.10 19.82
CA PHE A 784 1.71 12.75 19.32
C PHE A 784 0.40 12.69 18.53
N LEU A 785 0.34 11.71 17.61
CA LEU A 785 -0.84 11.36 16.83
C LEU A 785 -1.76 10.41 17.63
N TYR A 786 -3.06 10.42 17.32
CA TYR A 786 -4.06 9.57 17.95
C TYR A 786 -4.49 8.41 17.06
N ASN A 787 -5.09 7.40 17.71
CA ASN A 787 -5.82 6.35 17.01
C ASN A 787 -7.08 6.89 16.29
N ASP A 788 -7.52 6.17 15.28
CA ASP A 788 -8.66 6.42 14.38
C ASP A 788 -9.89 5.54 14.70
N LYS A 789 -9.77 4.66 15.71
CA LYS A 789 -10.64 3.48 15.91
C LYS A 789 -12.08 3.78 16.34
N LEU A 790 -12.54 5.03 16.41
CA LEU A 790 -13.95 5.33 16.74
C LEU A 790 -14.93 4.81 15.66
N GLY A 791 -14.49 4.80 14.39
CA GLY A 791 -15.26 4.26 13.26
C GLY A 791 -15.23 2.73 13.15
N SER A 792 -14.25 2.04 13.76
CA SER A 792 -14.01 0.59 13.61
C SER A 792 -14.92 -0.28 14.50
N TYR A 793 -16.23 -0.03 14.46
CA TYR A 793 -17.27 -0.82 15.11
C TYR A 793 -18.47 -0.97 14.17
N PRO A 794 -19.24 -2.07 14.26
CA PRO A 794 -20.50 -2.22 13.55
C PRO A 794 -21.44 -1.03 13.78
N SER A 795 -21.93 -0.44 12.69
CA SER A 795 -22.81 0.74 12.69
C SER A 795 -24.28 0.42 13.07
N GLN A 796 -24.68 -0.84 12.93
CA GLN A 796 -25.99 -1.35 13.34
C GLN A 796 -26.04 -1.55 14.87
N ARG A 797 -27.09 -1.03 15.52
CA ARG A 797 -27.18 -0.94 17.00
C ARG A 797 -27.33 -2.29 17.71
N ASP A 798 -27.88 -3.26 17.00
CA ASP A 798 -28.17 -4.63 17.43
C ASP A 798 -27.10 -5.64 16.97
N ALA A 799 -26.09 -5.20 16.21
CA ALA A 799 -25.00 -6.07 15.79
C ALA A 799 -24.10 -6.49 16.96
N PHE A 800 -23.62 -7.72 16.89
CA PHE A 800 -22.62 -8.23 17.82
C PHE A 800 -21.31 -7.43 17.68
N GLY A 801 -20.81 -6.85 18.79
CA GLY A 801 -19.65 -5.97 18.80
C GLY A 801 -19.94 -4.49 18.48
N ALA A 802 -21.20 -4.09 18.28
CA ALA A 802 -21.60 -2.71 17.99
C ALA A 802 -21.12 -1.69 19.05
N ARG A 803 -20.95 -0.41 18.66
CA ARG A 803 -20.34 0.60 19.53
C ARG A 803 -21.21 1.03 20.71
N VAL A 804 -20.99 0.40 21.85
CA VAL A 804 -21.56 0.81 23.15
C VAL A 804 -20.55 1.65 23.96
N PRO A 805 -21.01 2.50 24.91
CA PRO A 805 -20.14 3.25 25.81
C PRO A 805 -19.09 2.36 26.48
N LEU A 806 -17.84 2.84 26.53
CA LEU A 806 -16.73 2.18 27.24
C LEU A 806 -16.31 0.80 26.69
N ALA A 807 -16.73 0.41 25.48
CA ALA A 807 -16.27 -0.80 24.79
C ALA A 807 -14.82 -0.70 24.30
N ARG A 808 -14.13 -1.83 24.20
CA ARG A 808 -12.87 -1.99 23.47
C ARG A 808 -13.14 -2.44 22.03
N HIS A 809 -12.53 -1.77 21.06
CA HIS A 809 -12.66 -2.10 19.64
C HIS A 809 -11.95 -3.43 19.27
N GLY A 810 -12.39 -4.07 18.18
CA GLY A 810 -11.76 -5.27 17.62
C GLY A 810 -10.58 -4.95 16.69
N SER A 811 -9.65 -5.89 16.50
CA SER A 811 -8.50 -5.67 15.60
C SER A 811 -7.83 -6.98 15.14
N SER A 812 -7.19 -6.93 13.98
CA SER A 812 -6.44 -8.01 13.33
C SER A 812 -5.09 -8.39 13.98
N ILE A 813 -4.60 -7.64 14.98
CA ILE A 813 -3.27 -7.83 15.60
C ILE A 813 -3.03 -9.25 16.16
N ALA A 814 -1.80 -9.79 16.01
CA ALA A 814 -1.43 -11.16 16.39
C ALA A 814 0.00 -11.32 17.00
N PRO A 815 0.39 -10.57 18.05
CA PRO A 815 1.62 -10.84 18.80
C PRO A 815 1.61 -12.28 19.34
N THR A 816 2.64 -13.05 18.99
CA THR A 816 2.63 -14.51 19.07
C THR A 816 3.87 -15.05 19.77
N VAL A 817 3.69 -16.12 20.55
CA VAL A 817 4.75 -16.88 21.21
C VAL A 817 4.62 -18.35 20.81
N VAL A 818 5.75 -18.97 20.48
CA VAL A 818 5.84 -20.39 20.16
C VAL A 818 6.78 -21.07 21.16
N TYR A 819 6.32 -22.14 21.82
CA TYR A 819 7.14 -23.02 22.64
C TYR A 819 7.41 -24.32 21.89
N GLY A 820 8.66 -24.80 21.90
CA GLY A 820 9.05 -26.01 21.18
C GLY A 820 10.07 -26.90 21.89
N PRO A 821 10.60 -27.91 21.17
CA PRO A 821 11.52 -28.90 21.73
C PRO A 821 12.79 -28.27 22.33
N GLY A 822 13.33 -28.90 23.37
CA GLY A 822 14.55 -28.45 24.05
C GLY A 822 14.40 -27.14 24.84
N GLY A 823 13.16 -26.71 25.14
CA GLY A 823 12.90 -25.47 25.89
C GLY A 823 13.13 -24.19 25.10
N ARG A 824 13.24 -24.28 23.76
CA ARG A 824 13.33 -23.11 22.87
C ARG A 824 11.98 -22.40 22.80
N VAL A 825 12.03 -21.07 22.85
CA VAL A 825 10.86 -20.19 22.80
C VAL A 825 11.10 -19.13 21.73
N TRP A 826 10.12 -18.90 20.86
CA TRP A 826 10.16 -17.85 19.84
C TRP A 826 9.10 -16.79 20.14
N GLY A 827 9.45 -15.52 19.94
CA GLY A 827 8.53 -14.39 20.00
C GLY A 827 8.40 -13.78 18.61
N LEU A 828 7.18 -13.75 18.07
CA LEU A 828 6.87 -13.40 16.69
C LEU A 828 5.81 -12.28 16.67
N GLY A 829 6.14 -11.13 16.09
CA GLY A 829 5.21 -10.02 15.89
C GLY A 829 5.18 -9.60 14.43
N ALA A 830 4.06 -9.04 13.97
CA ALA A 830 3.95 -8.50 12.62
C ALA A 830 3.04 -7.26 12.56
N ALA A 831 3.11 -6.54 11.44
CA ALA A 831 2.46 -5.26 11.20
C ALA A 831 1.97 -5.10 9.75
N GLY A 832 0.86 -4.37 9.57
CA GLY A 832 0.25 -4.04 8.26
C GLY A 832 -1.13 -4.66 8.03
N ASN A 833 -2.09 -4.44 8.95
CA ASN A 833 -3.47 -4.98 8.91
C ASN A 833 -3.51 -6.46 8.50
N ALA A 834 -4.12 -6.82 7.37
CA ALA A 834 -4.30 -8.20 6.93
C ALA A 834 -2.96 -8.96 6.70
N TRP A 835 -1.85 -8.25 6.53
CA TRP A 835 -0.50 -8.85 6.43
C TRP A 835 0.07 -9.30 7.79
N ILE A 836 -0.54 -8.92 8.91
CA ILE A 836 -0.12 -9.35 10.26
C ILE A 836 -0.27 -10.87 10.41
N THR A 837 -1.50 -11.38 10.22
CA THR A 837 -1.79 -12.82 10.28
C THR A 837 -1.06 -13.58 9.18
N ALA A 838 -0.97 -13.01 7.97
CA ALA A 838 -0.19 -13.54 6.85
C ALA A 838 1.28 -13.83 7.23
N ALA A 839 1.96 -12.83 7.79
CA ALA A 839 3.38 -12.91 8.15
C ALA A 839 3.61 -13.85 9.34
N VAL A 840 2.77 -13.80 10.37
CA VAL A 840 2.89 -14.68 11.54
C VAL A 840 2.64 -16.14 11.15
N TYR A 841 1.61 -16.43 10.34
CA TYR A 841 1.34 -17.78 9.83
C TYR A 841 2.53 -18.34 9.03
N ALA A 842 3.08 -17.55 8.10
CA ALA A 842 4.27 -17.93 7.34
C ALA A 842 5.50 -18.18 8.25
N MET A 843 5.73 -17.34 9.26
CA MET A 843 6.83 -17.52 10.22
C MET A 843 6.66 -18.76 11.10
N VAL A 844 5.46 -19.03 11.64
CA VAL A 844 5.20 -20.21 12.48
C VAL A 844 5.41 -21.48 11.67
N VAL A 845 4.86 -21.57 10.45
CA VAL A 845 5.08 -22.73 9.57
C VAL A 845 6.55 -22.86 9.16
N GLY A 846 7.26 -21.73 8.91
CA GLY A 846 8.69 -21.72 8.65
C GLY A 846 9.54 -22.32 9.78
N ILE A 847 9.23 -21.97 11.02
CA ILE A 847 9.96 -22.44 12.22
C ILE A 847 9.58 -23.89 12.57
N VAL A 848 8.31 -24.28 12.44
CA VAL A 848 7.81 -25.59 12.89
C VAL A 848 7.95 -26.68 11.83
N ASP A 849 7.55 -26.42 10.58
CA ASP A 849 7.54 -27.43 9.53
C ASP A 849 8.89 -27.49 8.81
N TYR A 850 9.50 -26.33 8.51
CA TYR A 850 10.74 -26.25 7.72
C TYR A 850 12.01 -26.03 8.56
N ARG A 851 11.87 -25.82 9.89
CA ARG A 851 12.98 -25.65 10.86
C ARG A 851 13.92 -24.47 10.57
N LEU A 852 13.39 -23.44 9.91
CA LEU A 852 14.11 -22.21 9.59
C LEU A 852 14.52 -21.42 10.84
N SER A 853 15.62 -20.68 10.75
CA SER A 853 15.96 -19.65 11.72
C SER A 853 14.98 -18.47 11.66
N VAL A 854 15.00 -17.61 12.69
CA VAL A 854 14.16 -16.40 12.74
C VAL A 854 14.40 -15.44 11.57
N GLN A 855 15.61 -15.39 10.99
CA GLN A 855 15.87 -14.54 9.81
C GLN A 855 15.27 -15.13 8.54
N GLU A 856 15.50 -16.43 8.31
CA GLU A 856 14.93 -17.14 7.16
C GLU A 856 13.40 -17.14 7.18
N ALA A 857 12.79 -17.27 8.37
CA ALA A 857 11.35 -17.21 8.55
C ALA A 857 10.76 -15.82 8.25
N ILE A 858 11.44 -14.72 8.62
CA ILE A 858 11.05 -13.35 8.27
C ILE A 858 11.19 -13.10 6.74
N GLU A 859 12.23 -13.65 6.13
CA GLU A 859 12.55 -13.51 4.71
C GLU A 859 11.81 -14.49 3.78
N LEU A 860 10.87 -15.28 4.30
CA LEU A 860 9.90 -16.01 3.48
C LEU A 860 9.03 -15.02 2.68
N PRO A 861 8.74 -15.29 1.40
CA PRO A 861 7.79 -14.50 0.62
C PRO A 861 6.37 -14.75 1.13
N ARG A 862 5.61 -13.66 1.30
CA ARG A 862 4.27 -13.66 1.89
C ARG A 862 3.19 -13.82 0.83
N PHE A 863 2.06 -14.36 1.27
CA PHE A 863 0.82 -14.37 0.50
C PHE A 863 -0.34 -13.96 1.41
N LEU A 864 -1.37 -13.34 0.83
CA LEU A 864 -2.59 -12.91 1.50
C LEU A 864 -3.80 -13.41 0.71
N LEU A 865 -4.75 -14.02 1.41
CA LEU A 865 -6.04 -14.41 0.87
C LEU A 865 -7.00 -13.21 0.93
N VAL A 866 -7.50 -12.77 -0.23
CA VAL A 866 -8.49 -11.68 -0.37
C VAL A 866 -9.77 -12.23 -1.01
N ARG A 867 -10.94 -11.86 -0.48
CA ARG A 867 -12.23 -12.24 -1.06
C ARG A 867 -12.68 -11.22 -2.13
N SER A 868 -13.18 -11.74 -3.24
CA SER A 868 -13.76 -10.95 -4.32
C SER A 868 -15.15 -10.43 -3.93
N GLY A 869 -15.38 -9.12 -4.04
CA GLY A 869 -16.70 -8.51 -3.79
C GLY A 869 -17.15 -8.45 -2.32
N GLY A 870 -16.22 -8.56 -1.35
CA GLY A 870 -16.52 -8.47 0.08
C GLY A 870 -16.78 -7.06 0.64
N GLY A 871 -16.99 -6.07 -0.23
CA GLY A 871 -17.02 -4.65 0.12
C GLY A 871 -18.21 -3.89 -0.47
N GLY A 872 -18.59 -2.78 0.16
CA GLY A 872 -19.72 -1.91 -0.20
C GLY A 872 -19.52 -1.06 -1.46
N GLY A 873 -18.49 -1.37 -2.27
CA GLY A 873 -17.92 -0.48 -3.29
C GLY A 873 -18.04 -0.98 -4.73
N GLY A 874 -19.26 -1.08 -5.27
CA GLY A 874 -19.55 -0.80 -6.69
C GLY A 874 -18.99 -1.69 -7.82
N THR A 875 -18.03 -2.60 -7.60
CA THR A 875 -17.52 -3.50 -8.65
C THR A 875 -17.92 -4.95 -8.44
N ARG A 876 -18.92 -5.42 -9.19
CA ARG A 876 -19.04 -6.85 -9.51
C ARG A 876 -17.75 -7.29 -10.19
N SER A 877 -17.13 -8.37 -9.73
CA SER A 877 -15.99 -8.96 -10.46
C SER A 877 -16.43 -9.41 -11.86
N ALA A 878 -15.49 -9.56 -12.79
CA ALA A 878 -15.74 -10.42 -13.94
C ALA A 878 -16.19 -11.81 -13.43
N ALA A 879 -17.25 -12.36 -14.01
CA ALA A 879 -18.01 -13.44 -13.39
C ALA A 879 -17.15 -14.68 -13.06
N GLY A 880 -17.26 -15.18 -11.82
CA GLY A 880 -16.69 -16.46 -11.40
C GLY A 880 -15.32 -16.43 -10.70
N VAL A 881 -14.89 -15.30 -10.12
CA VAL A 881 -13.70 -15.23 -9.26
C VAL A 881 -14.13 -14.96 -7.81
N ASP A 882 -13.92 -15.93 -6.93
CA ASP A 882 -14.31 -15.89 -5.50
C ASP A 882 -13.19 -15.39 -4.57
N PHE A 883 -11.99 -15.92 -4.76
CA PHE A 883 -10.81 -15.65 -3.93
C PHE A 883 -9.62 -15.26 -4.82
N ILE A 884 -8.87 -14.26 -4.38
CA ILE A 884 -7.62 -13.80 -4.98
C ILE A 884 -6.50 -14.01 -3.97
N VAL A 885 -5.45 -14.73 -4.38
CA VAL A 885 -4.23 -14.89 -3.58
C VAL A 885 -3.24 -13.83 -4.04
N GLN A 886 -3.07 -12.78 -3.24
CA GLN A 886 -1.98 -11.82 -3.41
C GLN A 886 -0.67 -12.46 -2.95
N TYR A 887 0.43 -12.29 -3.66
CA TYR A 887 1.71 -12.90 -3.29
C TYR A 887 2.94 -12.08 -3.70
N GLU A 888 3.99 -12.14 -2.86
CA GLU A 888 5.33 -11.62 -3.16
C GLU A 888 6.11 -12.57 -4.08
N ASP A 889 7.01 -12.03 -4.89
CA ASP A 889 7.97 -12.84 -5.64
C ASP A 889 8.94 -13.60 -4.71
N GLY A 890 9.56 -14.66 -5.22
CA GLY A 890 10.28 -15.65 -4.42
C GLY A 890 9.55 -17.00 -4.28
N LEU A 891 8.38 -17.16 -4.91
CA LEU A 891 7.83 -18.49 -5.22
C LEU A 891 8.47 -19.05 -6.50
N ALA A 892 8.76 -20.35 -6.53
CA ALA A 892 9.27 -21.00 -7.73
C ALA A 892 8.25 -20.91 -8.88
N PRO A 893 8.68 -20.75 -10.15
CA PRO A 893 7.76 -20.70 -11.30
C PRO A 893 6.84 -21.93 -11.41
N SER A 894 7.35 -23.10 -10.98
CA SER A 894 6.59 -24.35 -10.87
C SER A 894 5.42 -24.27 -9.87
N VAL A 895 5.60 -23.56 -8.75
CA VAL A 895 4.57 -23.34 -7.72
C VAL A 895 3.47 -22.43 -8.25
N VAL A 896 3.84 -21.28 -8.82
CA VAL A 896 2.89 -20.33 -9.43
C VAL A 896 2.07 -20.99 -10.55
N GLN A 897 2.69 -21.82 -11.38
CA GLN A 897 1.97 -22.61 -12.39
C GLN A 897 1.11 -23.73 -11.78
N GLY A 898 1.58 -24.39 -10.72
CA GLY A 898 0.85 -25.45 -10.02
C GLY A 898 -0.44 -24.94 -9.39
N LEU A 899 -0.36 -23.86 -8.61
CA LEU A 899 -1.51 -23.21 -8.01
C LEU A 899 -2.56 -22.76 -9.06
N ARG A 900 -2.11 -22.22 -10.21
CA ARG A 900 -3.02 -21.88 -11.33
C ARG A 900 -3.72 -23.11 -11.93
N ARG A 901 -3.03 -24.26 -12.05
CA ARG A 901 -3.66 -25.53 -12.48
C ARG A 901 -4.67 -26.07 -11.45
N LEU A 902 -4.45 -25.82 -10.16
CA LEU A 902 -5.40 -26.14 -9.09
C LEU A 902 -6.59 -25.17 -9.03
N GLY A 903 -6.63 -24.11 -9.87
CA GLY A 903 -7.74 -23.16 -9.96
C GLY A 903 -7.59 -21.90 -9.11
N HIS A 904 -6.44 -21.64 -8.48
CA HIS A 904 -6.22 -20.40 -7.74
C HIS A 904 -6.03 -19.19 -8.66
N SER A 905 -6.75 -18.10 -8.37
CA SER A 905 -6.48 -16.78 -8.97
C SER A 905 -5.35 -16.09 -8.22
N LEU A 906 -4.22 -15.85 -8.89
CA LEU A 906 -3.00 -15.32 -8.26
C LEU A 906 -2.68 -13.90 -8.75
N GLN A 907 -2.45 -12.98 -7.81
CA GLN A 907 -2.04 -11.61 -8.06
C GLN A 907 -0.63 -11.36 -7.51
N PRO A 908 0.42 -11.23 -8.35
CA PRO A 908 1.73 -10.79 -7.87
C PRO A 908 1.64 -9.34 -7.40
N ILE A 909 2.25 -9.03 -6.25
CA ILE A 909 2.27 -7.67 -5.67
C ILE A 909 3.63 -7.00 -5.72
N SER A 910 4.71 -7.76 -5.92
CA SER A 910 6.08 -7.26 -5.98
C SER A 910 6.79 -7.65 -7.27
N TYR A 911 7.87 -6.93 -7.61
CA TYR A 911 8.74 -7.23 -8.74
C TYR A 911 9.64 -8.45 -8.46
N PRO A 912 10.26 -9.05 -9.50
CA PRO A 912 11.23 -10.13 -9.33
C PRO A 912 12.29 -9.83 -8.27
N GLY A 913 12.33 -10.68 -7.24
CA GLY A 913 13.18 -10.61 -6.04
C GLY A 913 12.76 -9.63 -4.92
N GLU A 914 11.78 -8.75 -5.15
CA GLU A 914 11.33 -7.75 -4.17
C GLU A 914 10.45 -8.40 -3.08
N LEU A 915 10.86 -8.23 -1.83
CA LEU A 915 9.98 -8.38 -0.67
C LEU A 915 9.32 -7.02 -0.36
N ARG A 916 7.99 -7.04 -0.18
CA ARG A 916 7.12 -5.86 -0.17
C ARG A 916 6.24 -5.74 1.08
N MET A 917 5.21 -6.57 1.25
CA MET A 917 4.08 -6.20 2.13
C MET A 917 4.26 -6.60 3.60
N GLY A 918 3.91 -5.67 4.47
CA GLY A 918 3.94 -5.83 5.92
C GLY A 918 5.35 -5.82 6.52
N TYR A 919 5.42 -5.84 7.85
CA TYR A 919 6.67 -5.95 8.61
C TYR A 919 6.59 -7.11 9.62
N ALA A 920 7.72 -7.72 9.95
CA ALA A 920 7.84 -8.74 11.00
C ALA A 920 9.03 -8.53 11.94
N ALA A 921 8.80 -8.82 13.22
CA ALA A 921 9.81 -8.96 14.25
C ALA A 921 9.85 -10.42 14.72
N ALA A 922 11.04 -10.99 14.88
CA ALA A 922 11.18 -12.33 15.44
C ALA A 922 12.44 -12.46 16.30
N VAL A 923 12.28 -13.08 17.47
CA VAL A 923 13.37 -13.51 18.35
C VAL A 923 13.22 -14.98 18.72
N GLU A 924 14.34 -15.60 19.07
CA GLU A 924 14.43 -16.91 19.70
C GLU A 924 15.19 -16.77 21.02
N ALA A 925 14.72 -17.44 22.07
CA ALA A 925 15.47 -17.73 23.28
C ALA A 925 15.69 -19.24 23.42
N GLY A 926 16.87 -19.60 23.93
CA GLY A 926 17.22 -20.95 24.37
C GLY A 926 18.05 -20.91 25.65
N GLU A 927 18.63 -22.04 26.05
CA GLU A 927 19.47 -22.05 27.24
C GLU A 927 20.77 -21.27 27.01
N GLY A 928 20.90 -20.13 27.70
CA GLY A 928 22.09 -19.27 27.67
C GLY A 928 22.26 -18.42 26.41
N PHE A 929 21.30 -18.41 25.48
CA PHE A 929 21.39 -17.62 24.25
C PHE A 929 20.05 -17.01 23.81
N ALA A 930 20.16 -15.93 23.04
CA ALA A 930 19.09 -15.33 22.27
C ALA A 930 19.54 -15.04 20.82
N VAL A 931 18.59 -15.03 19.89
CA VAL A 931 18.77 -14.63 18.48
C VAL A 931 17.66 -13.66 18.10
N ALA A 932 17.95 -12.64 17.29
CA ALA A 932 16.97 -11.77 16.65
C ALA A 932 17.15 -11.78 15.13
N GLY A 933 16.04 -11.82 14.40
CA GLY A 933 15.99 -11.51 12.96
C GLY A 933 15.47 -10.10 12.71
N ALA A 934 15.50 -9.65 11.46
CA ALA A 934 14.97 -8.35 11.05
C ALA A 934 14.38 -8.38 9.64
N ASP A 935 13.25 -7.69 9.44
CA ASP A 935 12.58 -7.63 8.14
C ASP A 935 13.24 -6.60 7.20
N PRO A 936 13.69 -7.02 6.00
CA PRO A 936 14.14 -6.08 4.98
C PRO A 936 13.02 -5.20 4.40
N ARG A 937 11.74 -5.50 4.65
CA ARG A 937 10.58 -4.74 4.16
C ARG A 937 10.32 -3.41 4.88
N ARG A 938 11.15 -3.04 5.86
CA ARG A 938 11.22 -1.70 6.49
C ARG A 938 12.65 -1.45 6.96
N SER A 939 12.90 -0.33 7.63
CA SER A 939 14.16 0.02 8.31
C SER A 939 14.50 -0.83 9.55
N GLY A 940 13.82 -1.97 9.75
CA GLY A 940 13.99 -2.83 10.92
C GLY A 940 15.37 -3.48 10.99
N VAL A 941 15.87 -3.63 12.23
CA VAL A 941 17.19 -4.21 12.51
C VAL A 941 17.18 -5.10 13.75
N ALA A 942 18.01 -6.13 13.70
CA ALA A 942 18.26 -7.06 14.79
C ALA A 942 19.43 -6.54 15.63
N GLY A 943 19.30 -6.64 16.95
CA GLY A 943 20.33 -6.32 17.91
C GLY A 943 20.53 -7.45 18.91
N ALA A 944 21.74 -7.62 19.43
CA ALA A 944 22.01 -8.53 20.53
C ALA A 944 23.04 -7.96 21.49
N VAL A 945 22.85 -8.26 22.78
CA VAL A 945 23.86 -8.04 23.82
C VAL A 945 24.73 -9.30 23.87
N PRO A 946 26.07 -9.20 23.73
CA PRO A 946 26.99 -10.33 23.87
C PRO A 946 26.83 -11.06 25.21
#